data_AF-A0A935U1R8-F1
#
_entry.id   AF-A0A935U1R8-F1
#
_cell.length_a   1.000
_cell.length_b   1.000
_cell.length_c   1.000
_cell.angle_alpha   90.00
_cell.angle_beta   90.00
_cell.angle_gamma   90.00
#
_symmetry.space_group_name_H-M   'P 1'
#
loop_
_entity.id
_entity.type
_entity.pdbx_description
1 polymer ?
#
loop_
_entity_poly.entity_id
_entity_poly.type
_entity_poly.pdbx_seq_one_letter_code
_entity_poly.pdbx_strand_id
1 'polypeptide(L)'
;YLGDKAKDLPASGLLFPLAIRASASDDKPVVRTLLSVDHDRQSLTFAGDIPRGHLAQLMKADFDRLIDGAGVAGTMTLDTGKPPPDADSLVVAISCVGRRLVLGARTEEEIEAVRDAVRSDRAHITGFYSYGEISPFASGHCDLHNQTMTLTSFSESPAPLERSARPAAGAAAQPAQSAPAAQSIPASRPGAWTPPVASEVSAPRSVAAPVRPALAFPTIKTTAAADLAPAPELPGAAPLGSQPIPVLSRSVVSQSMPIVLPPPGAAAHGAIVGPIVRLPRALGTDAVVDVSMVGDLQVVRIRGRITESFKGEPLGRTLGPRVVFDLAEVDRVTSFGVREWLAMMTSATQMTEATFLRCSEAVVNQLTMIRKFDGGARIASFFAPYLCGNCGATLECLRDCERDAAELASYAPSPIHCPRCDGEARFDDDARSYFAFATAHLGVALPPEVRAIADALALQSAAQPAEEIEKQVGDDGTRIRVLAKLTSHLRWRKIFDGIEGVLILDLSATPASDAAGVTNLEQSLRTLPPEVVAIRLESAPALLVERALRGADDRLQVVSAAVNSYCRACAVNRPATLHVERYSADANAGREHQVVCKRCNGNLDLVLDGPVLQLVELTRRRLAASLAPQAAAPAERPPLVHAPPAPALVSASYPAMTPPPATRRGVSLGVALLLVALAATVGALIMSLRKARAPEAERGGAALALAAQPEPAATKAASAPTWQASADLPPAWTERALTTEGDVLYVVGRTALPEASSAGLEAGLEAARQAATVLLLEQIEAELEGSPVHAFVAARTRRDAADARPAIAARFLTQHGQALALTRAEVATHKRESGTELYVRYRVPRAQVDAVRASYRATFKFRGLELALFFPGLETALHAEGQLIVIAVDRRSGAALAGVREGDVLLSVAGAPVTTLDSFRTTANNAWVNLEPRGRLSLEFESAGARKTVTLMKPAPQP
;
A
#
# COMPACT_ATOMS: atom_id res chain seq x y z
N TYR A 1 -13.25 33.56 6.22
CA TYR A 1 -12.67 32.33 6.80
C TYR A 1 -12.61 31.20 5.77
N LEU A 2 -13.74 30.67 5.30
CA LEU A 2 -13.77 29.57 4.30
C LEU A 2 -13.58 30.04 2.84
N GLY A 3 -13.95 31.29 2.51
CA GLY A 3 -13.82 31.84 1.16
C GLY A 3 -14.54 31.00 0.12
N ASP A 4 -13.94 30.86 -1.07
CA ASP A 4 -14.51 30.07 -2.18
C ASP A 4 -14.68 28.58 -1.84
N LYS A 5 -13.94 28.07 -0.85
CA LYS A 5 -14.05 26.67 -0.41
C LYS A 5 -15.35 26.37 0.36
N ALA A 6 -16.12 27.40 0.73
CA ALA A 6 -17.41 27.21 1.39
C ALA A 6 -18.41 26.42 0.52
N LYS A 7 -18.36 26.59 -0.80
CA LYS A 7 -19.23 25.88 -1.76
C LYS A 7 -18.97 24.37 -1.82
N ASP A 8 -17.76 23.96 -1.42
CA ASP A 8 -17.29 22.58 -1.46
C ASP A 8 -17.45 21.87 -0.10
N LEU A 9 -18.18 22.47 0.84
CA LEU A 9 -18.50 21.83 2.12
C LEU A 9 -19.47 20.66 1.91
N PRO A 10 -19.35 19.57 2.70
CA PRO A 10 -18.42 19.40 3.82
C PRO A 10 -17.02 18.92 3.43
N ALA A 11 -16.77 18.56 2.17
CA ALA A 11 -15.50 17.97 1.73
C ALA A 11 -14.30 18.89 1.98
N SER A 12 -14.45 20.19 1.71
CA SER A 12 -13.43 21.20 2.03
C SER A 12 -13.23 21.42 3.53
N GLY A 13 -14.15 20.93 4.38
CA GLY A 13 -14.12 21.08 5.84
C GLY A 13 -12.93 20.41 6.51
N LEU A 14 -12.29 19.44 5.84
CA LEU A 14 -11.00 18.87 6.24
C LEU A 14 -9.90 19.93 6.36
N LEU A 15 -9.96 21.01 5.59
CA LEU A 15 -8.96 22.09 5.67
C LEU A 15 -9.24 23.08 6.80
N PHE A 16 -10.38 22.94 7.48
CA PHE A 16 -10.90 23.93 8.43
C PHE A 16 -11.51 23.30 9.69
N PRO A 17 -10.77 22.49 10.46
CA PRO A 17 -11.29 21.86 11.68
C PRO A 17 -11.49 22.89 12.81
N LEU A 18 -12.04 22.42 13.93
CA LEU A 18 -12.08 23.19 15.18
C LEU A 18 -11.07 22.65 16.18
N ALA A 19 -10.35 23.54 16.86
CA ALA A 19 -9.68 23.22 18.12
C ALA A 19 -10.65 23.47 19.28
N ILE A 20 -10.86 22.46 20.12
CA ILE A 20 -11.72 22.54 21.30
C ILE A 20 -10.86 22.47 22.56
N ARG A 21 -11.07 23.38 23.51
CA ARG A 21 -10.40 23.37 24.83
C ARG A 21 -11.38 23.72 25.94
N ALA A 22 -11.17 23.20 27.16
CA ALA A 22 -12.11 23.40 28.27
C ALA A 22 -12.17 24.86 28.72
N SER A 23 -11.04 25.57 28.73
CA SER A 23 -10.95 26.98 29.08
C SER A 23 -9.79 27.67 28.35
N ALA A 24 -9.65 28.99 28.51
CA ALA A 24 -8.54 29.74 27.89
C ALA A 24 -7.17 29.42 28.52
N SER A 25 -7.16 28.86 29.74
CA SER A 25 -5.96 28.44 30.47
C SER A 25 -5.66 26.95 30.32
N ASP A 26 -6.48 26.22 29.55
CA ASP A 26 -6.25 24.81 29.26
C ASP A 26 -5.37 24.67 28.02
N ASP A 27 -4.17 24.16 28.22
CA ASP A 27 -3.14 24.02 27.20
C ASP A 27 -3.36 22.79 26.29
N LYS A 28 -4.39 21.97 26.56
CA LYS A 28 -4.69 20.76 25.78
C LYS A 28 -5.86 21.00 24.81
N PRO A 29 -5.60 21.46 23.57
CA PRO A 29 -6.63 21.48 22.54
C PRO A 29 -6.86 20.09 21.95
N VAL A 30 -8.12 19.75 21.68
CA VAL A 30 -8.48 18.59 20.88
C VAL A 30 -9.07 19.04 19.55
N VAL A 31 -8.56 18.49 18.45
CA VAL A 31 -9.00 18.85 17.10
C VAL A 31 -10.22 18.02 16.71
N ARG A 32 -11.20 18.68 16.08
CA ARG A 32 -12.47 18.09 15.66
C ARG A 32 -12.69 18.37 14.18
N THR A 33 -12.73 17.30 13.40
CA THR A 33 -12.93 17.38 11.94
C THR A 33 -14.41 17.56 11.62
N LEU A 34 -14.71 18.52 10.75
CA LEU A 34 -16.07 18.71 10.24
C LEU A 34 -16.44 17.54 9.33
N LEU A 35 -17.53 16.84 9.64
CA LEU A 35 -18.03 15.72 8.86
C LEU A 35 -19.25 16.08 8.00
N SER A 36 -20.11 17.00 8.48
CA SER A 36 -21.26 17.45 7.71
C SER A 36 -21.77 18.82 8.11
N VAL A 37 -22.46 19.45 7.16
CA VAL A 37 -23.21 20.70 7.33
C VAL A 37 -24.68 20.39 7.03
N ASP A 38 -25.57 20.82 7.91
CA ASP A 38 -27.02 20.78 7.72
C ASP A 38 -27.53 22.23 7.64
N HIS A 39 -27.94 22.63 6.45
CA HIS A 39 -28.39 24.00 6.19
C HIS A 39 -29.81 24.26 6.70
N ASP A 40 -30.68 23.26 6.74
CA ASP A 40 -32.06 23.45 7.20
C ASP A 40 -32.10 23.63 8.71
N ARG A 41 -31.30 22.83 9.43
CA ARG A 41 -31.16 22.90 10.89
C ARG A 41 -30.11 23.91 11.35
N GLN A 42 -29.40 24.56 10.41
CA GLN A 42 -28.29 25.48 10.66
C GLN A 42 -27.26 24.87 11.63
N SER A 43 -26.82 23.65 11.36
CA SER A 43 -25.95 22.88 12.27
C SER A 43 -24.75 22.23 11.59
N LEU A 44 -23.72 21.92 12.38
CA LEU A 44 -22.48 21.27 11.96
C LEU A 44 -22.29 19.99 12.77
N THR A 45 -21.79 18.93 12.12
CA THR A 45 -21.46 17.65 12.78
C THR A 45 -19.97 17.41 12.72
N PHE A 46 -19.38 17.00 13.85
CA PHE A 46 -17.94 16.76 13.98
C PHE A 46 -17.63 15.29 14.30
N ALA A 47 -16.40 14.86 14.02
CA ALA A 47 -15.91 13.49 14.22
C ALA A 47 -15.57 13.14 15.70
N GLY A 48 -16.25 13.79 16.64
CA GLY A 48 -16.08 13.61 18.08
C GLY A 48 -16.92 14.61 18.86
N ASP A 49 -16.97 14.44 20.17
CA ASP A 49 -17.79 15.29 21.04
C ASP A 49 -17.39 16.76 20.97
N ILE A 50 -18.40 17.63 21.00
CA ILE A 50 -18.30 19.09 21.12
C ILE A 50 -18.99 19.48 22.44
N PRO A 51 -18.28 19.48 23.58
CA PRO A 51 -18.89 19.71 24.87
C PRO A 51 -19.40 21.15 25.00
N ARG A 52 -20.55 21.33 25.66
CA ARG A 52 -21.12 22.66 25.90
C ARG A 52 -20.25 23.46 26.87
N GLY A 53 -20.12 24.76 26.64
CA GLY A 53 -19.34 25.67 27.47
C GLY A 53 -17.83 25.65 27.21
N HIS A 54 -17.33 24.79 26.33
CA HIS A 54 -15.93 24.77 25.91
C HIS A 54 -15.65 25.87 24.88
N LEU A 55 -14.38 26.27 24.78
CA LEU A 55 -13.94 27.21 23.76
C LEU A 55 -13.67 26.48 22.46
N ALA A 56 -14.25 26.98 21.36
CA ALA A 56 -13.99 26.51 20.01
C ALA A 56 -13.19 27.56 19.24
N GLN A 57 -12.09 27.14 18.63
CA GLN A 57 -11.23 27.96 17.79
C GLN A 57 -11.25 27.45 16.36
N LEU A 58 -11.50 28.36 15.41
CA LEU A 58 -11.39 28.11 13.98
C LEU A 58 -9.92 27.86 13.61
N MET A 59 -9.63 26.74 12.94
CA MET A 59 -8.29 26.38 12.48
C MET A 59 -8.22 26.31 10.97
N LYS A 60 -7.10 26.71 10.37
CA LYS A 60 -6.82 26.48 8.95
C LYS A 60 -5.62 25.57 8.83
N ALA A 61 -5.70 24.58 7.95
CA ALA A 61 -4.58 23.70 7.65
C ALA A 61 -3.37 24.50 7.15
N ASP A 62 -2.22 24.20 7.73
CA ASP A 62 -0.89 24.71 7.40
C ASP A 62 0.02 23.48 7.33
N PHE A 63 0.61 23.25 6.15
CA PHE A 63 1.33 22.02 5.84
C PHE A 63 2.58 21.86 6.70
N ASP A 64 3.29 22.96 6.98
CA ASP A 64 4.55 22.93 7.72
C ASP A 64 4.26 22.68 9.21
N ARG A 65 3.23 23.35 9.76
CA ARG A 65 2.78 23.10 11.14
C ARG A 65 2.25 21.69 11.37
N LEU A 66 1.66 21.07 10.34
CA LEU A 66 1.26 19.66 10.41
C LEU A 66 2.49 18.77 10.59
N ILE A 67 3.51 18.94 9.75
CA ILE A 67 4.77 18.18 9.82
C ILE A 67 5.47 18.40 11.16
N ASP A 68 5.55 19.64 11.64
CA ASP A 68 6.08 19.97 12.96
C ASP A 68 5.34 19.24 14.08
N GLY A 69 4.01 19.18 14.00
CA GLY A 69 3.18 18.44 14.95
C GLY A 69 3.54 16.94 15.03
N ALA A 70 3.99 16.33 13.93
CA ALA A 70 4.48 14.96 13.95
C ALA A 70 5.86 14.84 14.64
N GLY A 71 6.76 15.80 14.41
CA GLY A 71 8.03 15.88 15.14
C GLY A 71 7.84 16.11 16.64
N VAL A 72 6.86 16.93 17.03
CA VAL A 72 6.47 17.12 18.44
C VAL A 72 5.97 15.81 19.04
N ALA A 73 5.12 15.05 18.34
CA ALA A 73 4.69 13.73 18.78
C ALA A 73 5.88 12.77 18.97
N GLY A 74 6.88 12.82 18.06
CA GLY A 74 8.14 12.10 18.18
C GLY A 74 8.90 12.43 19.46
N THR A 75 8.99 13.71 19.79
CA THR A 75 9.65 14.19 21.02
C THR A 75 8.89 13.75 22.27
N MET A 76 7.56 13.91 22.28
CA MET A 76 6.71 13.51 23.41
C MET A 76 6.77 12.00 23.70
N THR A 77 7.04 11.19 22.68
CA THR A 77 7.22 9.73 22.84
C THR A 77 8.47 9.39 23.63
N LEU A 78 9.54 10.21 23.53
CA LEU A 78 10.75 10.03 24.33
C LEU A 78 10.53 10.38 25.81
N ASP A 79 9.64 11.33 26.09
CA ASP A 79 9.36 11.80 27.44
C ASP A 79 8.43 10.85 28.23
N THR A 80 7.68 9.98 27.54
CA THR A 80 6.56 9.20 28.12
C THR A 80 6.89 7.73 28.37
N GLY A 81 8.14 7.32 28.12
CA GLY A 81 8.61 5.95 28.37
C GLY A 81 9.95 5.68 27.70
N LYS A 82 10.96 6.52 27.98
CA LYS A 82 12.25 6.52 27.30
C LYS A 82 12.84 5.10 27.26
N PRO A 83 12.94 4.47 26.08
CA PRO A 83 13.73 3.25 25.93
C PRO A 83 15.13 3.51 26.46
N PRO A 84 15.78 2.53 27.11
CA PRO A 84 17.21 2.63 27.40
C PRO A 84 17.97 3.06 26.12
N PRO A 85 19.00 3.91 26.22
CA PRO A 85 19.73 4.42 25.04
C PRO A 85 20.25 3.30 24.12
N ASP A 86 20.51 2.13 24.69
CA ASP A 86 21.09 0.97 24.02
C ASP A 86 20.06 -0.11 23.67
N ALA A 87 18.76 0.16 23.84
CA ALA A 87 17.69 -0.78 23.54
C ALA A 87 17.16 -0.56 22.12
N ASP A 88 16.92 -1.67 21.40
CA ASP A 88 16.12 -1.62 20.19
C ASP A 88 14.69 -1.20 20.55
N SER A 89 14.11 -0.32 19.74
CA SER A 89 12.72 0.11 19.93
C SER A 89 11.93 0.03 18.63
N LEU A 90 10.65 -0.29 18.75
CA LEU A 90 9.68 -0.25 17.66
C LEU A 90 8.76 0.94 17.89
N VAL A 91 8.80 1.92 17.00
CA VAL A 91 7.90 3.07 17.02
C VAL A 91 6.80 2.84 15.98
N VAL A 92 5.58 2.67 16.46
CA VAL A 92 4.39 2.54 15.62
C VAL A 92 3.76 3.93 15.46
N ALA A 93 3.89 4.51 14.27
CA ALA A 93 3.33 5.79 13.89
C ALA A 93 1.94 5.61 13.25
N ILE A 94 0.91 6.13 13.91
CA ILE A 94 -0.48 6.09 13.42
C ILE A 94 -0.87 7.52 13.09
N SER A 95 -1.07 7.81 11.81
CA SER A 95 -1.37 9.16 11.31
C SER A 95 -2.79 9.24 10.80
N CYS A 96 -3.52 10.31 11.13
CA CYS A 96 -4.87 10.49 10.63
C CYS A 96 -4.86 10.68 9.10
N VAL A 97 -5.74 9.99 8.37
CA VAL A 97 -5.87 10.09 6.91
C VAL A 97 -6.19 11.51 6.46
N GLY A 98 -6.84 12.32 7.32
CA GLY A 98 -7.04 13.74 7.08
C GLY A 98 -5.71 14.46 6.83
N ARG A 99 -4.65 14.09 7.53
CA ARG A 99 -3.30 14.65 7.34
C ARG A 99 -2.71 14.22 6.01
N ARG A 100 -2.87 12.96 5.60
CA ARG A 100 -2.45 12.49 4.26
C ARG A 100 -3.18 13.20 3.13
N LEU A 101 -4.49 13.42 3.27
CA LEU A 101 -5.29 14.13 2.26
C LEU A 101 -4.88 15.60 2.13
N VAL A 102 -4.46 16.21 3.23
CA VAL A 102 -3.93 17.58 3.23
C VAL A 102 -2.50 17.59 2.67
N LEU A 103 -1.58 16.81 3.25
CA LEU A 103 -0.15 16.80 2.89
C LEU A 103 0.13 16.29 1.46
N GLY A 104 -0.72 15.40 0.92
CA GLY A 104 -0.55 14.87 -0.43
C GLY A 104 0.81 14.18 -0.61
N ALA A 105 1.64 14.69 -1.53
CA ALA A 105 2.98 14.16 -1.76
C ALA A 105 3.97 14.41 -0.60
N ARG A 106 3.70 15.41 0.26
CA ARG A 106 4.54 15.77 1.42
C ARG A 106 4.35 14.85 2.63
N THR A 107 3.55 13.80 2.48
CA THR A 107 3.23 12.86 3.54
C THR A 107 4.48 12.15 4.09
N GLU A 108 5.53 11.97 3.29
CA GLU A 108 6.79 11.36 3.73
C GLU A 108 7.51 12.24 4.76
N GLU A 109 7.46 13.57 4.61
CA GLU A 109 8.11 14.54 5.52
C GLU A 109 7.62 14.39 6.97
N GLU A 110 6.37 13.97 7.14
CA GLU A 110 5.77 13.67 8.45
C GLU A 110 6.51 12.53 9.17
N ILE A 111 6.82 11.45 8.44
CA ILE A 111 7.53 10.29 8.99
C ILE A 111 9.02 10.62 9.20
N GLU A 112 9.60 11.46 8.34
CA GLU A 112 10.96 11.97 8.55
C GLU A 112 11.05 12.83 9.80
N ALA A 113 10.07 13.71 10.06
CA ALA A 113 10.02 14.51 11.27
C ALA A 113 9.95 13.66 12.55
N VAL A 114 9.19 12.56 12.53
CA VAL A 114 9.16 11.59 13.64
C VAL A 114 10.52 10.93 13.83
N ARG A 115 11.14 10.46 12.74
CA ARG A 115 12.46 9.82 12.78
C ARG A 115 13.53 10.74 13.36
N ASP A 116 13.55 11.98 12.90
CA ASP A 116 14.50 12.99 13.33
C ASP A 116 14.28 13.43 14.78
N ALA A 117 13.05 13.31 15.29
CA ALA A 117 12.71 13.58 16.69
C ALA A 117 13.07 12.41 17.62
N VAL A 118 12.82 11.17 17.21
CA VAL A 118 13.10 9.96 18.03
C VAL A 118 14.61 9.73 18.21
N ARG A 119 15.45 10.11 17.23
CA ARG A 119 16.93 10.09 17.30
C ARG A 119 17.54 8.79 17.87
N SER A 120 17.16 7.66 17.30
CA SER A 120 17.79 6.39 17.61
C SER A 120 17.96 5.55 16.34
N ASP A 121 19.20 5.19 16.02
CA ASP A 121 19.52 4.28 14.91
C ASP A 121 18.98 2.86 15.15
N ARG A 122 18.53 2.60 16.38
CA ARG A 122 17.94 1.36 16.86
C ARG A 122 16.41 1.45 16.99
N ALA A 123 15.82 2.59 16.64
CA ALA A 123 14.37 2.77 16.55
C ALA A 123 13.87 2.41 15.15
N HIS A 124 13.10 1.34 15.07
CA HIS A 124 12.41 0.93 13.85
C HIS A 124 11.04 1.60 13.80
N ILE A 125 10.81 2.47 12.80
CA ILE A 125 9.53 3.16 12.62
C ILE A 125 8.69 2.41 11.59
N THR A 126 7.46 2.08 11.97
CA THR A 126 6.44 1.49 11.08
C THR A 126 5.09 2.12 11.38
N GLY A 127 4.07 1.92 10.54
CA GLY A 127 2.82 2.63 10.75
C GLY A 127 1.74 2.42 9.69
N PHE A 128 0.61 3.08 9.89
CA PHE A 128 -0.51 3.13 8.94
C PHE A 128 -1.36 4.39 9.15
N TYR A 129 -2.20 4.72 8.16
CA TYR A 129 -3.16 5.83 8.26
C TYR A 129 -4.47 5.36 8.90
N SER A 130 -5.06 6.19 9.75
CA SER A 130 -6.31 5.90 10.47
C SER A 130 -7.37 7.00 10.26
N TYR A 131 -8.62 6.74 10.62
CA TYR A 131 -9.70 7.76 10.57
C TYR A 131 -9.85 8.57 11.88
N GLY A 132 -8.92 8.39 12.82
CA GLY A 132 -8.88 9.03 14.12
C GLY A 132 -8.23 8.11 15.14
N GLU A 133 -7.46 8.68 16.05
CA GLU A 133 -6.63 7.93 16.98
C GLU A 133 -7.16 8.07 18.41
N ILE A 134 -7.31 6.95 19.13
CA ILE A 134 -7.58 6.98 20.58
C ILE A 134 -6.24 6.83 21.30
N SER A 135 -5.76 7.91 21.91
CA SER A 135 -4.44 7.94 22.54
C SER A 135 -4.43 8.91 23.72
N PRO A 136 -3.57 8.71 24.74
CA PRO A 136 -3.23 9.82 25.63
C PRO A 136 -2.53 10.94 24.85
N PHE A 137 -2.59 12.16 25.37
CA PHE A 137 -1.83 13.29 24.82
C PHE A 137 -0.33 13.16 25.12
N ALA A 138 0.03 12.78 26.35
CA ALA A 138 1.38 12.41 26.76
C ALA A 138 1.34 11.24 27.77
N SER A 139 0.54 11.37 28.82
CA SER A 139 0.28 10.28 29.78
C SER A 139 -1.15 10.38 30.33
N GLY A 140 -1.75 9.27 30.75
CA GLY A 140 -3.06 9.25 31.42
C GLY A 140 -4.23 8.91 30.50
N HIS A 141 -5.34 9.64 30.64
CA HIS A 141 -6.61 9.34 29.97
C HIS A 141 -6.52 9.49 28.44
N CYS A 142 -7.12 8.54 27.71
CA CYS A 142 -7.18 8.59 26.26
C CYS A 142 -8.32 9.51 25.79
N ASP A 143 -8.05 10.27 24.74
CA ASP A 143 -9.05 11.01 23.99
C ASP A 143 -9.08 10.54 22.54
N LEU A 144 -10.20 10.78 21.86
CA LEU A 144 -10.27 10.67 20.40
C LEU A 144 -9.62 11.91 19.78
N HIS A 145 -8.59 11.69 18.99
CA HIS A 145 -7.86 12.71 18.24
C HIS A 145 -8.20 12.64 16.75
N ASN A 146 -8.36 13.79 16.11
CA ASN A 146 -8.54 13.89 14.67
C ASN A 146 -7.46 14.79 14.08
N GLN A 147 -7.05 14.56 12.84
CA GLN A 147 -5.99 15.34 12.17
C GLN A 147 -4.67 15.39 12.95
N THR A 148 -4.41 14.33 13.70
CA THR A 148 -3.25 14.15 14.56
C THR A 148 -2.40 12.98 14.09
N MET A 149 -1.20 12.88 14.66
CA MET A 149 -0.40 11.67 14.64
C MET A 149 -0.22 11.21 16.08
N THR A 150 -0.36 9.92 16.30
CA THR A 150 -0.05 9.28 17.59
C THR A 150 1.06 8.28 17.38
N LEU A 151 1.99 8.23 18.33
CA LEU A 151 3.11 7.31 18.29
C LEU A 151 3.04 6.38 19.50
N THR A 152 3.33 5.11 19.28
CA THR A 152 3.51 4.13 20.35
C THR A 152 4.90 3.54 20.23
N SER A 153 5.71 3.66 21.29
CA SER A 153 7.05 3.07 21.33
C SER A 153 7.07 1.81 22.18
N PHE A 154 7.64 0.73 21.65
CA PHE A 154 7.91 -0.52 22.34
C PHE A 154 9.43 -0.67 22.50
N SER A 155 9.88 -1.11 23.67
CA SER A 155 11.28 -1.51 23.90
C SER A 155 11.35 -2.65 24.90
N GLU A 156 12.44 -3.43 24.87
CA GLU A 156 12.66 -4.48 25.87
C GLU A 156 13.12 -3.87 27.21
N SER A 157 12.52 -4.34 28.30
CA SER A 157 12.95 -3.97 29.65
C SER A 157 14.30 -4.64 29.96
N PRO A 158 15.32 -3.90 30.44
CA PRO A 158 16.61 -4.48 30.80
C PRO A 158 16.52 -5.36 32.06
N ALA A 159 15.49 -5.19 32.87
CA ALA A 159 15.18 -6.07 33.99
C ALA A 159 14.11 -7.09 33.57
N PRO A 160 14.38 -8.40 33.67
CA PRO A 160 13.34 -9.42 33.59
C PRO A 160 12.32 -9.13 34.69
N LEU A 161 11.07 -8.85 34.33
CA LEU A 161 9.99 -8.84 35.31
C LEU A 161 9.85 -10.27 35.83
N GLU A 162 9.97 -10.47 37.13
CA GLU A 162 9.64 -11.75 37.74
C GLU A 162 8.25 -12.15 37.26
N ARG A 163 8.15 -13.33 36.63
CA ARG A 163 6.87 -13.93 36.30
C ARG A 163 6.14 -14.09 37.62
N SER A 164 5.18 -13.22 37.91
CA SER A 164 4.25 -13.44 39.01
C SER A 164 3.69 -14.85 38.81
N ALA A 165 3.91 -15.71 39.80
CA ALA A 165 3.42 -17.07 39.73
C ALA A 165 1.92 -16.97 39.40
N ARG A 166 1.52 -17.57 38.28
CA ARG A 166 0.10 -17.69 37.94
C ARG A 166 -0.60 -18.22 39.19
N PRO A 167 -1.63 -17.54 39.73
CA PRO A 167 -2.43 -18.18 40.75
C PRO A 167 -2.95 -19.48 40.14
N ALA A 168 -2.71 -20.59 40.83
CA ALA A 168 -3.16 -21.90 40.40
C ALA A 168 -4.64 -21.82 40.02
N ALA A 169 -4.97 -22.32 38.83
CA ALA A 169 -6.34 -22.41 38.37
C ALA A 169 -7.14 -23.25 39.37
N GLY A 170 -7.94 -22.60 40.23
CA GLY A 170 -8.65 -23.28 41.31
C GLY A 170 -9.19 -22.40 42.44
N ALA A 171 -8.91 -21.10 42.49
CA ALA A 171 -9.59 -20.20 43.43
C ALA A 171 -10.71 -19.44 42.71
N ALA A 172 -11.96 -19.74 43.07
CA ALA A 172 -13.13 -18.96 42.67
C ALA A 172 -12.87 -17.47 42.93
N ALA A 173 -13.16 -16.63 41.92
CA ALA A 173 -13.14 -15.19 42.09
C ALA A 173 -14.10 -14.82 43.23
N GLN A 174 -13.53 -14.37 44.36
CA GLN A 174 -14.31 -13.68 45.37
C GLN A 174 -14.86 -12.39 44.74
N PRO A 175 -16.12 -12.00 45.02
CA PRO A 175 -16.65 -10.73 44.57
C PRO A 175 -15.75 -9.62 45.12
N ALA A 176 -15.35 -8.70 44.22
CA ALA A 176 -14.54 -7.55 44.57
C ALA A 176 -15.15 -6.83 45.78
N GLN A 177 -14.37 -6.77 46.86
CA GLN A 177 -14.69 -5.94 48.01
C GLN A 177 -14.77 -4.49 47.52
N SER A 178 -15.86 -3.82 47.87
CA SER A 178 -16.13 -2.41 47.62
C SER A 178 -14.91 -1.55 47.94
N ALA A 179 -14.46 -0.76 46.96
CA ALA A 179 -13.51 0.32 47.19
C ALA A 179 -14.05 1.29 48.26
N PRO A 180 -13.18 1.89 49.10
CA PRO A 180 -13.62 2.79 50.16
C PRO A 180 -14.23 4.05 49.54
N ALA A 181 -15.32 4.52 50.15
CA ALA A 181 -16.06 5.71 49.75
C ALA A 181 -15.13 6.92 49.62
N ALA A 182 -15.04 7.48 48.41
CA ALA A 182 -14.48 8.80 48.19
C ALA A 182 -15.34 9.82 48.95
N GLN A 183 -14.70 10.52 49.89
CA GLN A 183 -15.30 11.53 50.74
C GLN A 183 -15.85 12.69 49.91
N SER A 184 -17.08 13.10 50.23
CA SER A 184 -17.75 14.27 49.68
C SER A 184 -17.04 15.57 50.09
N ILE A 185 -16.68 16.39 49.11
CA ILE A 185 -16.34 17.81 49.31
C ILE A 185 -17.44 18.66 48.65
N PRO A 186 -18.01 19.67 49.35
CA PRO A 186 -19.30 20.25 49.02
C PRO A 186 -19.28 21.26 47.87
N ALA A 187 -20.37 21.29 47.11
CA ALA A 187 -20.64 22.30 46.09
C ALA A 187 -20.92 23.67 46.72
N SER A 188 -20.15 24.67 46.34
CA SER A 188 -20.47 26.09 46.53
C SER A 188 -21.15 26.66 45.28
N ARG A 189 -22.38 27.17 45.45
CA ARG A 189 -23.03 28.16 44.57
C ARG A 189 -22.44 29.55 44.87
N PRO A 190 -22.33 30.51 43.91
CA PRO A 190 -23.46 31.16 43.21
C PRO A 190 -23.15 31.44 41.70
N GLY A 191 -24.04 31.91 40.83
CA GLY A 191 -25.33 32.56 40.97
C GLY A 191 -26.11 32.58 39.65
N ALA A 192 -27.32 33.11 39.72
CA ALA A 192 -28.41 32.99 38.76
C ALA A 192 -28.16 33.61 37.37
N TRP A 193 -28.70 32.96 36.34
CA TRP A 193 -29.26 33.66 35.18
C TRP A 193 -30.61 33.05 34.82
N THR A 194 -31.64 33.88 34.93
CA THR A 194 -33.05 33.61 34.63
C THR A 194 -33.31 33.69 33.13
N PRO A 195 -34.04 32.75 32.52
CA PRO A 195 -34.53 32.89 31.15
C PRO A 195 -35.75 33.85 31.10
N PRO A 196 -35.96 34.60 30.01
CA PRO A 196 -37.16 35.42 29.85
C PRO A 196 -38.40 34.56 29.57
N VAL A 197 -39.52 34.98 30.16
CA VAL A 197 -40.83 34.32 30.14
C VAL A 197 -41.69 34.84 28.98
N ALA A 198 -42.26 33.86 28.26
CA ALA A 198 -43.56 33.77 27.56
C ALA A 198 -44.01 34.80 26.49
N SER A 199 -44.49 34.23 25.38
CA SER A 199 -45.91 34.38 25.02
C SER A 199 -46.49 33.04 24.53
N GLU A 200 -47.66 32.71 25.09
CA GLU A 200 -48.46 31.49 24.93
C GLU A 200 -49.17 31.43 23.56
N VAL A 201 -49.54 30.23 23.08
CA VAL A 201 -50.96 29.81 22.89
C VAL A 201 -51.04 28.26 22.72
N SER A 202 -51.62 27.63 23.75
CA SER A 202 -52.55 26.49 23.84
C SER A 202 -52.36 25.15 23.08
N ALA A 203 -52.24 24.08 23.88
CA ALA A 203 -52.63 22.70 23.59
C ALA A 203 -53.83 22.28 24.47
N PRO A 204 -54.58 21.21 24.15
CA PRO A 204 -55.39 20.51 25.15
C PRO A 204 -54.87 19.08 25.47
N ARG A 205 -54.52 18.94 26.76
CA ARG A 205 -54.80 17.85 27.73
C ARG A 205 -54.41 16.38 27.47
N SER A 206 -53.43 15.93 28.24
CA SER A 206 -53.22 14.55 28.73
C SER A 206 -53.90 14.33 30.09
N VAL A 207 -54.38 13.10 30.35
CA VAL A 207 -54.75 12.59 31.70
C VAL A 207 -53.84 11.40 32.04
N ALA A 208 -53.51 11.30 33.34
CA ALA A 208 -52.38 10.61 33.95
C ALA A 208 -52.49 9.06 34.09
N ALA A 209 -51.32 8.47 34.37
CA ALA A 209 -51.05 7.07 34.77
C ALA A 209 -51.66 6.68 36.14
N PRO A 210 -51.60 5.39 36.57
CA PRO A 210 -50.44 4.93 37.37
C PRO A 210 -50.03 3.42 37.29
N VAL A 211 -48.72 3.18 37.56
CA VAL A 211 -48.06 2.16 38.42
C VAL A 211 -47.97 0.63 38.06
N ARG A 212 -46.71 0.14 38.16
CA ARG A 212 -46.02 -1.21 38.21
C ARG A 212 -46.62 -2.32 39.12
N PRO A 213 -46.05 -3.57 39.30
CA PRO A 213 -45.02 -4.38 38.58
C PRO A 213 -45.26 -5.94 38.45
N ALA A 214 -44.32 -6.57 37.72
CA ALA A 214 -43.76 -7.96 37.60
C ALA A 214 -44.11 -9.17 38.53
N LEU A 215 -44.10 -10.41 37.98
CA LEU A 215 -43.08 -11.49 38.17
C LEU A 215 -43.56 -12.95 37.80
N ALA A 216 -42.63 -13.75 37.23
CA ALA A 216 -42.29 -15.17 37.50
C ALA A 216 -42.97 -16.43 36.86
N PHE A 217 -42.14 -17.21 36.11
CA PHE A 217 -41.91 -18.70 36.01
C PHE A 217 -43.06 -19.69 35.64
N PRO A 218 -42.86 -21.00 35.27
CA PRO A 218 -41.65 -21.88 35.16
C PRO A 218 -41.55 -22.84 33.92
N THR A 219 -40.53 -23.69 34.00
CA THR A 219 -39.90 -24.80 33.22
C THR A 219 -40.74 -26.08 32.94
N ILE A 220 -40.39 -26.92 31.92
CA ILE A 220 -40.12 -28.41 31.98
C ILE A 220 -40.22 -29.19 30.63
N LYS A 221 -39.12 -29.93 30.33
CA LYS A 221 -38.87 -31.27 29.70
C LYS A 221 -39.33 -31.73 28.29
N THR A 222 -38.39 -32.46 27.70
CA THR A 222 -38.31 -33.26 26.46
C THR A 222 -38.77 -34.74 26.62
N THR A 223 -39.33 -35.33 25.54
CA THR A 223 -39.40 -36.78 25.19
C THR A 223 -39.71 -36.90 23.69
N ALA A 224 -38.86 -37.44 22.80
CA ALA A 224 -38.57 -38.86 22.46
C ALA A 224 -39.60 -39.56 21.52
N ALA A 225 -39.10 -39.89 20.31
CA ALA A 225 -39.34 -41.03 19.39
C ALA A 225 -40.75 -41.60 19.09
N ALA A 226 -41.06 -41.84 17.79
CA ALA A 226 -41.22 -43.18 17.16
C ALA A 226 -42.04 -43.20 15.83
N ASP A 227 -41.54 -43.99 14.88
CA ASP A 227 -42.23 -44.90 13.94
C ASP A 227 -42.99 -44.47 12.64
N LEU A 228 -42.32 -44.82 11.51
CA LEU A 228 -42.70 -45.75 10.41
C LEU A 228 -43.92 -45.51 9.46
N ALA A 229 -43.55 -45.24 8.18
CA ALA A 229 -43.98 -45.88 6.91
C ALA A 229 -45.41 -45.66 6.33
N PRO A 230 -45.70 -46.00 5.04
CA PRO A 230 -44.96 -45.81 3.77
C PRO A 230 -45.81 -45.14 2.64
N ALA A 231 -45.18 -44.96 1.48
CA ALA A 231 -45.72 -44.36 0.24
C ALA A 231 -46.79 -45.20 -0.52
N PRO A 232 -47.43 -44.62 -1.55
CA PRO A 232 -47.84 -45.35 -2.74
C PRO A 232 -47.21 -44.82 -4.05
N GLU A 233 -47.01 -45.75 -5.00
CA GLU A 233 -46.36 -45.62 -6.31
C GLU A 233 -47.31 -45.20 -7.46
N LEU A 234 -46.72 -44.46 -8.45
CA LEU A 234 -46.78 -44.57 -9.94
C LEU A 234 -48.15 -44.54 -10.70
N PRO A 235 -48.26 -44.05 -11.97
CA PRO A 235 -47.47 -44.44 -13.17
C PRO A 235 -47.14 -43.24 -14.12
N GLY A 236 -46.44 -43.30 -15.26
CA GLY A 236 -45.92 -44.33 -16.17
C GLY A 236 -45.57 -43.61 -17.50
N ALA A 237 -44.51 -44.05 -18.18
CA ALA A 237 -43.81 -43.36 -19.28
C ALA A 237 -44.44 -43.48 -20.69
N ALA A 238 -44.01 -42.63 -21.64
CA ALA A 238 -43.70 -43.04 -23.04
C ALA A 238 -42.90 -41.97 -23.86
N PRO A 239 -42.14 -42.37 -24.91
CA PRO A 239 -40.99 -41.62 -25.46
C PRO A 239 -41.08 -41.27 -26.97
N LEU A 240 -40.36 -40.25 -27.44
CA LEU A 240 -40.03 -39.95 -28.86
C LEU A 240 -38.75 -39.07 -28.85
N GLY A 241 -37.73 -39.13 -29.71
CA GLY A 241 -37.42 -39.82 -30.96
C GLY A 241 -36.18 -39.10 -31.54
N SER A 242 -35.25 -39.85 -32.15
CA SER A 242 -33.91 -39.41 -32.59
C SER A 242 -33.83 -39.01 -34.07
N GLN A 243 -33.12 -37.93 -34.44
CA GLN A 243 -32.38 -37.72 -35.73
C GLN A 243 -31.37 -36.52 -35.62
N PRO A 244 -30.34 -36.39 -36.51
CA PRO A 244 -29.02 -35.77 -36.23
C PRO A 244 -28.59 -34.50 -37.04
N ILE A 245 -27.69 -33.69 -36.43
CA ILE A 245 -26.50 -32.91 -36.94
C ILE A 245 -26.70 -31.87 -38.09
N PRO A 246 -26.24 -30.58 -37.96
CA PRO A 246 -24.85 -30.19 -38.26
C PRO A 246 -24.15 -29.26 -37.26
N VAL A 247 -22.84 -29.51 -37.16
CA VAL A 247 -21.79 -28.72 -36.50
C VAL A 247 -21.57 -27.42 -37.27
N LEU A 248 -21.61 -26.28 -36.58
CA LEU A 248 -20.87 -25.08 -36.97
C LEU A 248 -20.21 -24.48 -35.72
N SER A 249 -18.89 -24.60 -35.71
CA SER A 249 -17.95 -24.02 -34.77
C SER A 249 -17.94 -22.49 -34.84
N ARG A 250 -18.18 -21.83 -33.70
CA ARG A 250 -17.65 -20.50 -33.37
C ARG A 250 -17.58 -20.36 -31.85
N SER A 251 -16.37 -20.38 -31.31
CA SER A 251 -16.10 -20.13 -29.90
C SER A 251 -16.46 -18.68 -29.55
N VAL A 252 -17.42 -18.51 -28.65
CA VAL A 252 -17.59 -17.33 -27.80
C VAL A 252 -17.70 -17.86 -26.37
N VAL A 253 -16.68 -17.61 -25.56
CA VAL A 253 -16.73 -17.90 -24.12
C VAL A 253 -17.51 -16.75 -23.46
N SER A 254 -18.76 -17.02 -23.10
CA SER A 254 -19.47 -16.38 -21.99
C SER A 254 -20.56 -17.34 -21.54
N GLN A 255 -20.44 -17.89 -20.33
CA GLN A 255 -21.52 -18.59 -19.66
C GLN A 255 -21.89 -17.82 -18.39
N SER A 256 -22.80 -16.86 -18.54
CA SER A 256 -23.58 -16.32 -17.42
C SER A 256 -24.82 -17.19 -17.26
N MET A 257 -25.08 -17.73 -16.06
CA MET A 257 -26.32 -18.47 -15.80
C MET A 257 -27.51 -17.52 -15.68
N PRO A 258 -28.66 -17.80 -16.32
CA PRO A 258 -29.89 -17.02 -16.10
C PRO A 258 -30.44 -17.24 -14.69
N ILE A 259 -30.97 -16.19 -14.06
CA ILE A 259 -31.69 -16.28 -12.78
C ILE A 259 -33.01 -17.04 -13.05
N VAL A 260 -33.09 -18.28 -12.58
CA VAL A 260 -34.32 -19.07 -12.62
C VAL A 260 -35.13 -18.79 -11.35
N LEU A 261 -36.28 -18.13 -11.48
CA LEU A 261 -37.19 -17.87 -10.37
C LEU A 261 -37.90 -19.18 -9.96
N PRO A 262 -37.97 -19.51 -8.66
CA PRO A 262 -38.75 -20.65 -8.21
C PRO A 262 -40.27 -20.37 -8.37
N PRO A 263 -41.11 -21.41 -8.55
CA PRO A 263 -42.56 -21.23 -8.62
C PRO A 263 -43.13 -20.72 -7.28
N PRO A 264 -44.20 -19.90 -7.31
CA PRO A 264 -44.75 -19.30 -6.10
C PRO A 264 -45.53 -20.34 -5.29
N GLY A 265 -44.97 -20.77 -4.15
CA GLY A 265 -45.71 -21.56 -3.16
C GLY A 265 -44.86 -22.48 -2.29
N ALA A 266 -44.18 -21.93 -1.27
CA ALA A 266 -43.85 -22.62 -0.02
C ALA A 266 -43.28 -21.61 0.99
N ALA A 267 -44.14 -21.03 1.84
CA ALA A 267 -43.69 -20.25 2.99
C ALA A 267 -43.40 -21.21 4.16
N ALA A 268 -42.13 -21.33 4.55
CA ALA A 268 -41.74 -21.93 5.82
C ALA A 268 -41.38 -20.82 6.81
N HIS A 269 -42.18 -20.68 7.87
CA HIS A 269 -41.93 -19.76 8.98
C HIS A 269 -40.96 -20.41 9.97
N GLY A 270 -39.78 -19.81 10.10
CA GLY A 270 -38.78 -20.02 11.15
C GLY A 270 -37.75 -18.90 11.00
N ALA A 271 -37.20 -18.36 12.09
CA ALA A 271 -36.13 -17.37 12.01
C ALA A 271 -34.94 -17.99 11.25
N ILE A 272 -34.75 -17.58 10.00
CA ILE A 272 -33.68 -18.09 9.14
C ILE A 272 -32.43 -17.31 9.53
N VAL A 273 -31.53 -17.91 10.32
CA VAL A 273 -30.13 -17.51 10.25
C VAL A 273 -29.70 -17.74 8.81
N GLY A 274 -29.38 -16.67 8.09
CA GLY A 274 -28.99 -16.75 6.67
C GLY A 274 -27.85 -17.75 6.42
N PRO A 275 -27.70 -18.26 5.20
CA PRO A 275 -26.69 -19.28 4.91
C PRO A 275 -25.28 -18.78 5.27
N ILE A 276 -24.47 -19.67 5.86
CA ILE A 276 -23.04 -19.44 6.07
C ILE A 276 -22.36 -19.72 4.75
N VAL A 277 -21.93 -18.67 4.06
CA VAL A 277 -21.36 -18.79 2.73
C VAL A 277 -19.86 -18.51 2.82
N ARG A 278 -19.06 -19.40 2.24
CA ARG A 278 -17.68 -19.07 1.87
C ARG A 278 -17.72 -18.65 0.40
N LEU A 279 -17.78 -17.36 0.16
CA LEU A 279 -17.66 -16.86 -1.21
C LEU A 279 -16.20 -17.07 -1.66
N PRO A 280 -15.94 -17.72 -2.81
CA PRO A 280 -14.64 -17.68 -3.42
C PRO A 280 -14.30 -16.21 -3.73
N ARG A 281 -13.17 -15.73 -3.23
CA ARG A 281 -12.66 -14.39 -3.58
C ARG A 281 -12.19 -14.45 -5.02
N ALA A 282 -12.80 -13.67 -5.90
CA ALA A 282 -12.30 -13.58 -7.26
C ALA A 282 -10.98 -12.80 -7.24
N LEU A 283 -9.89 -13.40 -7.72
CA LEU A 283 -8.63 -12.70 -7.97
C LEU A 283 -8.65 -11.99 -9.35
N GLY A 284 -9.80 -11.43 -9.74
CA GLY A 284 -9.88 -10.48 -10.85
C GLY A 284 -9.16 -9.17 -10.49
N THR A 285 -8.48 -8.55 -11.45
CA THR A 285 -7.85 -7.24 -11.26
C THR A 285 -8.88 -6.11 -11.25
N ASP A 286 -9.98 -6.26 -12.00
CA ASP A 286 -10.96 -5.20 -12.29
C ASP A 286 -12.42 -5.68 -12.16
N ALA A 287 -13.33 -4.73 -11.96
CA ALA A 287 -14.75 -4.99 -11.78
C ALA A 287 -15.42 -5.41 -13.10
N VAL A 288 -16.15 -6.51 -13.06
CA VAL A 288 -17.02 -7.01 -14.13
C VAL A 288 -18.47 -6.69 -13.77
N VAL A 289 -19.23 -6.18 -14.75
CA VAL A 289 -20.63 -5.78 -14.57
C VAL A 289 -21.51 -6.58 -15.52
N ASP A 290 -22.49 -7.28 -14.96
CA ASP A 290 -23.53 -7.98 -15.70
C ASP A 290 -24.87 -7.29 -15.45
N VAL A 291 -25.57 -6.93 -16.53
CA VAL A 291 -26.89 -6.27 -16.44
C VAL A 291 -27.94 -7.19 -17.06
N SER A 292 -29.01 -7.45 -16.32
CA SER A 292 -30.15 -8.27 -16.77
C SER A 292 -31.48 -7.62 -16.39
N MET A 293 -32.56 -8.05 -17.03
CA MET A 293 -33.92 -7.52 -16.77
C MET A 293 -34.79 -8.61 -16.17
N VAL A 294 -35.54 -8.29 -15.12
CA VAL A 294 -36.59 -9.13 -14.52
C VAL A 294 -37.87 -8.31 -14.47
N GLY A 295 -38.75 -8.49 -15.45
CA GLY A 295 -39.89 -7.59 -15.63
C GLY A 295 -39.42 -6.17 -16.00
N ASP A 296 -39.82 -5.17 -15.21
CA ASP A 296 -39.38 -3.78 -15.32
C ASP A 296 -38.16 -3.44 -14.43
N LEU A 297 -37.68 -4.40 -13.62
CA LEU A 297 -36.51 -4.24 -12.76
C LEU A 297 -35.22 -4.55 -13.52
N GLN A 298 -34.27 -3.62 -13.45
CA GLN A 298 -32.92 -3.83 -13.94
C GLN A 298 -32.05 -4.40 -12.82
N VAL A 299 -31.55 -5.62 -12.99
CA VAL A 299 -30.65 -6.28 -12.03
C VAL A 299 -29.21 -6.11 -12.51
N VAL A 300 -28.42 -5.39 -11.72
CA VAL A 300 -27.01 -5.08 -11.98
C VAL A 300 -26.15 -5.87 -11.01
N ARG A 301 -25.43 -6.88 -11.51
CA ARG A 301 -24.50 -7.68 -10.71
C ARG A 301 -23.08 -7.18 -10.94
N ILE A 302 -22.37 -6.92 -9.86
CA ILE A 302 -20.99 -6.41 -9.91
C ILE A 302 -20.08 -7.42 -9.19
N ARG A 303 -18.99 -7.79 -9.86
CA ARG A 303 -18.06 -8.82 -9.39
C ARG A 303 -16.62 -8.31 -9.53
N GLY A 304 -15.72 -8.68 -8.63
CA GLY A 304 -14.31 -8.28 -8.70
C GLY A 304 -14.01 -6.98 -7.94
N ARG A 305 -12.93 -6.29 -8.35
CA ARG A 305 -12.40 -5.10 -7.66
C ARG A 305 -12.90 -3.81 -8.29
N ILE A 306 -13.56 -2.96 -7.51
CA ILE A 306 -13.94 -1.61 -7.93
C ILE A 306 -12.72 -0.69 -7.79
N THR A 307 -12.08 -0.38 -8.92
CA THR A 307 -10.87 0.45 -9.04
C THR A 307 -11.11 1.61 -10.01
N GLU A 308 -10.09 2.38 -10.36
CA GLU A 308 -10.13 3.39 -11.43
C GLU A 308 -10.46 2.84 -12.83
N SER A 309 -10.35 1.53 -13.03
CA SER A 309 -10.75 0.88 -14.27
C SER A 309 -12.27 0.72 -14.37
N PHE A 310 -12.99 0.69 -13.24
CA PHE A 310 -14.45 0.63 -13.19
C PHE A 310 -15.03 1.91 -13.79
N LYS A 311 -15.74 1.80 -14.92
CA LYS A 311 -16.30 2.95 -15.63
C LYS A 311 -17.69 3.26 -15.10
N GLY A 312 -17.74 3.95 -13.97
CA GLY A 312 -18.98 4.20 -13.25
C GLY A 312 -19.92 5.18 -13.97
N GLU A 313 -19.40 6.33 -14.44
CA GLU A 313 -20.25 7.33 -15.09
C GLU A 313 -20.98 6.81 -16.36
N PRO A 314 -20.32 6.09 -17.29
CA PRO A 314 -21.02 5.48 -18.42
C PRO A 314 -22.11 4.50 -17.99
N LEU A 315 -21.83 3.65 -16.99
CA LEU A 315 -22.80 2.69 -16.48
C LEU A 315 -24.02 3.41 -15.88
N GLY A 316 -23.80 4.45 -15.06
CA GLY A 316 -24.87 5.22 -14.43
C GLY A 316 -25.86 5.79 -15.43
N ARG A 317 -25.37 6.30 -16.57
CA ARG A 317 -26.24 6.82 -17.66
C ARG A 317 -27.11 5.76 -18.33
N THR A 318 -26.79 4.47 -18.17
CA THR A 318 -27.56 3.35 -18.72
C THR A 318 -28.56 2.75 -17.72
N LEU A 319 -28.53 3.21 -16.47
CA LEU A 319 -29.40 2.69 -15.43
C LEU A 319 -30.84 3.19 -15.59
N GLY A 320 -31.79 2.27 -15.50
CA GLY A 320 -33.23 2.55 -15.58
C GLY A 320 -33.83 3.07 -14.27
N PRO A 321 -35.16 3.24 -14.22
CA PRO A 321 -35.84 3.83 -13.07
C PRO A 321 -35.84 2.96 -11.81
N ARG A 322 -35.85 1.63 -11.97
CA ARG A 322 -35.91 0.68 -10.85
C ARG A 322 -34.76 -0.30 -10.96
N VAL A 323 -33.79 -0.19 -10.06
CA VAL A 323 -32.51 -0.91 -10.13
C VAL A 323 -32.29 -1.75 -8.88
N VAL A 324 -31.86 -2.99 -9.08
CA VAL A 324 -31.43 -3.89 -8.01
C VAL A 324 -29.94 -4.19 -8.21
N PHE A 325 -29.12 -3.81 -7.25
CA PHE A 325 -27.69 -4.12 -7.25
C PHE A 325 -27.43 -5.38 -6.47
N ASP A 326 -26.75 -6.35 -7.10
CA ASP A 326 -26.25 -7.55 -6.46
C ASP A 326 -24.73 -7.45 -6.28
N LEU A 327 -24.30 -7.37 -5.02
CA LEU A 327 -22.95 -6.94 -4.64
C LEU A 327 -22.16 -8.03 -3.88
N ALA A 328 -22.59 -9.29 -3.97
CA ALA A 328 -22.01 -10.40 -3.22
C ALA A 328 -20.53 -10.63 -3.55
N GLU A 329 -20.16 -10.50 -4.83
CA GLU A 329 -18.82 -10.83 -5.34
C GLU A 329 -17.92 -9.60 -5.50
N VAL A 330 -18.25 -8.48 -4.83
CA VAL A 330 -17.35 -7.32 -4.78
C VAL A 330 -16.26 -7.60 -3.75
N ASP A 331 -15.05 -7.93 -4.20
CA ASP A 331 -13.95 -8.33 -3.31
C ASP A 331 -13.26 -7.14 -2.65
N ARG A 332 -13.24 -5.98 -3.33
CA ARG A 332 -12.55 -4.77 -2.86
C ARG A 332 -13.09 -3.52 -3.53
N VAL A 333 -13.15 -2.43 -2.77
CA VAL A 333 -13.35 -1.08 -3.30
C VAL A 333 -12.14 -0.23 -2.94
N THR A 334 -11.48 0.36 -3.93
CA THR A 334 -10.34 1.26 -3.72
C THR A 334 -10.81 2.72 -3.61
N SER A 335 -9.96 3.63 -3.13
CA SER A 335 -10.30 5.05 -3.03
C SER A 335 -10.62 5.70 -4.38
N PHE A 336 -9.97 5.28 -5.47
CA PHE A 336 -10.32 5.73 -6.82
C PHE A 336 -11.62 5.06 -7.30
N GLY A 337 -11.80 3.78 -7.00
CA GLY A 337 -13.06 3.06 -7.28
C GLY A 337 -14.28 3.66 -6.59
N VAL A 338 -14.14 4.19 -5.37
CA VAL A 338 -15.21 4.96 -4.69
C VAL A 338 -15.64 6.15 -5.54
N ARG A 339 -14.70 6.87 -6.17
CA ARG A 339 -15.03 8.03 -7.00
C ARG A 339 -15.85 7.61 -8.22
N GLU A 340 -15.44 6.53 -8.87
CA GLU A 340 -16.17 5.98 -10.01
C GLU A 340 -17.56 5.46 -9.60
N TRP A 341 -17.67 4.80 -8.45
CA TRP A 341 -18.95 4.40 -7.87
C TRP A 341 -19.88 5.59 -7.62
N LEU A 342 -19.38 6.65 -6.97
CA LEU A 342 -20.17 7.85 -6.74
C LEU A 342 -20.54 8.56 -8.05
N ALA A 343 -19.65 8.53 -9.06
CA ALA A 343 -19.95 9.05 -10.39
C ALA A 343 -21.06 8.25 -11.09
N MET A 344 -21.09 6.92 -10.93
CA MET A 344 -22.22 6.09 -11.38
C MET A 344 -23.52 6.53 -10.72
N MET A 345 -23.54 6.61 -9.39
CA MET A 345 -24.74 6.99 -8.64
C MET A 345 -25.22 8.42 -9.00
N THR A 346 -24.29 9.34 -9.26
CA THR A 346 -24.61 10.72 -9.64
C THR A 346 -25.12 10.85 -11.08
N SER A 347 -24.58 10.05 -12.01
CA SER A 347 -24.96 10.08 -13.42
C SER A 347 -26.24 9.29 -13.74
N ALA A 348 -26.70 8.44 -12.81
CA ALA A 348 -27.94 7.68 -12.86
C ALA A 348 -29.20 8.55 -12.67
N THR A 349 -29.34 9.60 -13.48
CA THR A 349 -30.42 10.59 -13.39
C THR A 349 -31.82 10.03 -13.62
N GLN A 350 -31.94 8.86 -14.23
CA GLN A 350 -33.22 8.17 -14.47
C GLN A 350 -33.63 7.28 -13.30
N MET A 351 -32.70 6.94 -12.40
CA MET A 351 -32.92 5.99 -11.31
C MET A 351 -33.75 6.64 -10.18
N THR A 352 -34.98 6.14 -9.99
CA THR A 352 -35.90 6.61 -8.95
C THR A 352 -35.95 5.66 -7.75
N GLU A 353 -35.71 4.37 -7.97
CA GLU A 353 -35.69 3.33 -6.94
C GLU A 353 -34.44 2.48 -7.11
N ALA A 354 -33.65 2.35 -6.03
CA ALA A 354 -32.48 1.49 -6.00
C ALA A 354 -32.53 0.58 -4.77
N THR A 355 -32.22 -0.70 -4.92
CA THR A 355 -32.09 -1.64 -3.81
C THR A 355 -30.75 -2.39 -3.88
N PHE A 356 -30.01 -2.44 -2.77
CA PHE A 356 -28.79 -3.23 -2.66
C PHE A 356 -29.08 -4.57 -1.99
N LEU A 357 -28.71 -5.66 -2.67
CA LEU A 357 -28.80 -7.03 -2.20
C LEU A 357 -27.40 -7.60 -1.98
N ARG A 358 -27.27 -8.45 -0.95
CA ARG A 358 -26.07 -9.25 -0.66
C ARG A 358 -24.79 -8.41 -0.65
N CYS A 359 -24.80 -7.25 0.01
CA CYS A 359 -23.60 -6.40 0.11
C CYS A 359 -22.44 -7.17 0.73
N SER A 360 -21.32 -7.33 0.01
CA SER A 360 -20.10 -7.93 0.56
C SER A 360 -19.53 -7.10 1.71
N GLU A 361 -18.64 -7.69 2.51
CA GLU A 361 -17.94 -6.97 3.59
C GLU A 361 -17.22 -5.72 3.05
N ALA A 362 -16.61 -5.81 1.86
CA ALA A 362 -15.93 -4.68 1.23
C ALA A 362 -16.87 -3.50 0.95
N VAL A 363 -18.11 -3.78 0.54
CA VAL A 363 -19.16 -2.78 0.29
C VAL A 363 -19.71 -2.24 1.60
N VAL A 364 -19.99 -3.11 2.58
CA VAL A 364 -20.44 -2.72 3.92
C VAL A 364 -19.46 -1.74 4.56
N ASN A 365 -18.17 -2.02 4.46
CA ASN A 365 -17.14 -1.13 4.96
C ASN A 365 -17.23 0.27 4.32
N GLN A 366 -17.52 0.39 3.03
CA GLN A 366 -17.73 1.70 2.39
C GLN A 366 -19.04 2.36 2.83
N LEU A 367 -20.12 1.60 2.98
CA LEU A 367 -21.42 2.09 3.47
C LEU A 367 -21.32 2.69 4.87
N THR A 368 -20.50 2.09 5.73
CA THR A 368 -20.26 2.58 7.10
C THR A 368 -19.38 3.84 7.10
N MET A 369 -18.39 3.94 6.18
CA MET A 369 -17.41 5.03 6.18
C MET A 369 -17.80 6.26 5.34
N ILE A 370 -18.55 6.08 4.24
CA ILE A 370 -18.72 7.10 3.19
C ILE A 370 -20.18 7.48 3.05
N ARG A 371 -20.49 8.75 3.35
CA ARG A 371 -21.85 9.28 3.18
C ARG A 371 -22.24 9.30 1.71
N LYS A 372 -23.49 8.91 1.43
CA LYS A 372 -24.05 8.79 0.08
C LYS A 372 -23.42 7.69 -0.78
N PHE A 373 -22.65 6.77 -0.18
CA PHE A 373 -22.19 5.59 -0.92
C PHE A 373 -23.37 4.73 -1.39
N ASP A 374 -24.43 4.69 -0.60
CA ASP A 374 -25.73 4.11 -0.94
C ASP A 374 -26.47 4.90 -2.04
N GLY A 375 -26.15 6.19 -2.22
CA GLY A 375 -26.82 7.06 -3.19
C GLY A 375 -28.34 7.14 -3.02
N GLY A 376 -28.87 6.91 -1.81
CA GLY A 376 -30.30 6.80 -1.53
C GLY A 376 -30.91 5.42 -1.78
N ALA A 377 -30.09 4.41 -2.12
CA ALA A 377 -30.55 3.05 -2.28
C ALA A 377 -31.00 2.44 -0.94
N ARG A 378 -32.01 1.59 -1.03
CA ARG A 378 -32.47 0.78 0.09
C ARG A 378 -31.56 -0.44 0.26
N ILE A 379 -31.04 -0.65 1.46
CA ILE A 379 -30.19 -1.82 1.73
C ILE A 379 -31.05 -2.96 2.27
N ALA A 380 -31.18 -4.03 1.50
CA ALA A 380 -32.02 -5.16 1.84
C ALA A 380 -31.27 -6.29 2.54
N SER A 381 -30.03 -6.57 2.14
CA SER A 381 -29.21 -7.62 2.74
C SER A 381 -27.71 -7.39 2.57
N PHE A 382 -26.93 -7.92 3.50
CA PHE A 382 -25.48 -7.75 3.57
C PHE A 382 -24.80 -8.93 4.29
N PHE A 383 -23.51 -9.15 4.06
CA PHE A 383 -22.74 -10.18 4.74
C PHE A 383 -22.11 -9.64 6.02
N ALA A 384 -22.26 -10.39 7.12
CA ALA A 384 -21.69 -10.11 8.43
C ALA A 384 -20.52 -11.07 8.71
N PRO A 385 -19.35 -10.58 9.21
CA PRO A 385 -18.17 -11.41 9.45
C PRO A 385 -18.25 -12.21 10.76
N TYR A 386 -17.77 -13.45 10.72
CA TYR A 386 -17.69 -14.35 11.86
C TYR A 386 -16.34 -15.06 11.90
N LEU A 387 -15.87 -15.37 13.11
CA LEU A 387 -14.64 -16.11 13.36
C LEU A 387 -14.93 -17.36 14.20
N CYS A 388 -14.52 -18.51 13.70
CA CYS A 388 -14.61 -19.78 14.42
C CYS A 388 -13.54 -19.84 15.52
N GLY A 389 -13.98 -19.99 16.78
CA GLY A 389 -13.08 -20.12 17.92
C GLY A 389 -12.27 -21.43 17.96
N ASN A 390 -12.75 -22.47 17.25
CA ASN A 390 -12.12 -23.79 17.25
C ASN A 390 -11.04 -23.94 16.16
N CYS A 391 -11.37 -23.65 14.89
CA CYS A 391 -10.43 -23.84 13.77
C CYS A 391 -9.85 -22.54 13.19
N GLY A 392 -10.24 -21.38 13.75
CA GLY A 392 -9.78 -20.06 13.28
C GLY A 392 -10.27 -19.69 11.88
N ALA A 393 -11.30 -20.36 11.36
CA ALA A 393 -11.90 -20.02 10.08
C ALA A 393 -12.67 -18.71 10.16
N THR A 394 -12.39 -17.79 9.24
CA THR A 394 -13.26 -16.65 8.93
C THR A 394 -14.43 -17.14 8.07
N LEU A 395 -15.62 -16.64 8.38
CA LEU A 395 -16.90 -16.99 7.77
C LEU A 395 -17.68 -15.71 7.51
N GLU A 396 -18.54 -15.72 6.51
CA GLU A 396 -19.49 -14.65 6.24
C GLU A 396 -20.91 -15.22 6.33
N CYS A 397 -21.80 -14.47 6.98
CA CYS A 397 -23.20 -14.84 7.15
C CYS A 397 -24.07 -13.76 6.51
N LEU A 398 -24.94 -14.15 5.57
CA LEU A 398 -25.88 -13.21 4.98
C LEU A 398 -26.92 -12.80 6.02
N ARG A 399 -27.17 -11.49 6.15
CA ARG A 399 -28.18 -10.88 7.03
C ARG A 399 -29.19 -10.12 6.19
N ASP A 400 -30.47 -10.30 6.51
CA ASP A 400 -31.61 -9.70 5.83
C ASP A 400 -32.25 -8.63 6.71
N CYS A 401 -32.31 -7.39 6.23
CA CYS A 401 -32.81 -6.25 6.99
C CYS A 401 -34.30 -6.35 7.34
N GLU A 402 -35.09 -7.14 6.61
CA GLU A 402 -36.51 -7.38 6.91
C GLU A 402 -36.67 -8.54 7.89
N ARG A 403 -36.03 -9.69 7.61
CA ARG A 403 -36.22 -10.92 8.38
C ARG A 403 -35.43 -10.93 9.71
N ASP A 404 -34.24 -10.35 9.72
CA ASP A 404 -33.33 -10.34 10.87
C ASP A 404 -33.42 -9.04 11.67
N ALA A 405 -34.42 -8.20 11.41
CA ALA A 405 -34.55 -6.85 11.95
C ALA A 405 -34.41 -6.79 13.48
N ALA A 406 -35.02 -7.74 14.20
CA ALA A 406 -34.98 -7.80 15.67
C ALA A 406 -33.58 -8.13 16.21
N GLU A 407 -32.86 -9.06 15.57
CA GLU A 407 -31.50 -9.42 15.95
C GLU A 407 -30.54 -8.27 15.66
N LEU A 408 -30.63 -7.67 14.46
CA LEU A 408 -29.78 -6.55 14.06
C LEU A 408 -30.01 -5.31 14.95
N ALA A 409 -31.26 -5.00 15.29
CA ALA A 409 -31.59 -3.88 16.18
C ALA A 409 -31.08 -4.07 17.63
N SER A 410 -30.80 -5.32 18.04
CA SER A 410 -30.27 -5.62 19.36
C SER A 410 -28.76 -5.37 19.49
N TYR A 411 -28.05 -5.26 18.36
CA TYR A 411 -26.58 -5.23 18.29
C TYR A 411 -25.91 -6.40 19.03
N ALA A 412 -26.60 -7.53 19.14
CA ALA A 412 -26.12 -8.74 19.81
C ALA A 412 -26.26 -9.96 18.87
N PRO A 413 -25.42 -10.05 17.82
CA PRO A 413 -25.48 -11.15 16.85
C PRO A 413 -25.18 -12.50 17.50
N SER A 414 -26.02 -13.49 17.21
CA SER A 414 -25.94 -14.84 17.78
C SER A 414 -24.76 -15.61 17.16
N PRO A 415 -24.07 -16.48 17.93
CA PRO A 415 -23.08 -17.38 17.35
C PRO A 415 -23.69 -18.33 16.31
N ILE A 416 -22.86 -18.74 15.34
CA ILE A 416 -23.23 -19.66 14.25
C ILE A 416 -22.35 -20.91 14.26
N HIS A 417 -22.81 -21.98 13.62
CA HIS A 417 -22.02 -23.22 13.50
C HIS A 417 -20.98 -23.14 12.38
N CYS A 418 -19.73 -23.49 12.66
CA CYS A 418 -18.69 -23.43 11.65
C CYS A 418 -18.84 -24.59 10.64
N PRO A 419 -19.01 -24.35 9.33
CA PRO A 419 -19.13 -25.42 8.34
C PRO A 419 -17.86 -26.26 8.17
N ARG A 420 -16.72 -25.82 8.71
CA ARG A 420 -15.42 -26.51 8.60
C ARG A 420 -15.18 -27.54 9.70
N CYS A 421 -15.60 -27.26 10.93
CA CYS A 421 -15.31 -28.11 12.08
C CYS A 421 -16.49 -28.27 13.05
N ASP A 422 -17.65 -27.76 12.68
CA ASP A 422 -18.88 -27.71 13.48
C ASP A 422 -18.79 -26.93 14.82
N GLY A 423 -17.61 -26.38 15.12
CA GLY A 423 -17.39 -25.55 16.30
C GLY A 423 -18.08 -24.19 16.22
N GLU A 424 -18.27 -23.54 17.36
CA GLU A 424 -18.92 -22.23 17.44
C GLU A 424 -18.08 -21.13 16.73
N ALA A 425 -18.76 -20.32 15.93
CA ALA A 425 -18.21 -19.10 15.34
C ALA A 425 -18.99 -17.89 15.84
N ARG A 426 -18.26 -16.84 16.22
CA ARG A 426 -18.80 -15.61 16.79
C ARG A 426 -18.60 -14.45 15.84
N PHE A 427 -19.49 -13.47 15.89
CA PHE A 427 -19.34 -12.24 15.12
C PHE A 427 -17.99 -11.59 15.40
N ASP A 428 -17.28 -11.20 14.35
CA ASP A 428 -15.87 -10.78 14.40
C ASP A 428 -15.70 -9.27 14.17
N ASP A 429 -16.63 -8.46 14.69
CA ASP A 429 -16.58 -6.98 14.62
C ASP A 429 -17.36 -6.32 15.79
N ASP A 430 -17.33 -4.99 15.89
CA ASP A 430 -18.20 -4.21 16.78
C ASP A 430 -19.60 -4.07 16.18
N ALA A 431 -20.59 -4.76 16.74
CA ALA A 431 -21.94 -4.83 16.18
C ALA A 431 -22.64 -3.46 16.05
N ARG A 432 -22.35 -2.51 16.97
CA ARG A 432 -22.97 -1.17 16.94
C ARG A 432 -22.48 -0.35 15.77
N SER A 433 -21.17 -0.36 15.55
CA SER A 433 -20.52 0.36 14.46
C SER A 433 -20.81 -0.33 13.12
N TYR A 434 -20.76 -1.66 13.08
CA TYR A 434 -20.97 -2.44 11.86
C TYR A 434 -22.42 -2.36 11.35
N PHE A 435 -23.44 -2.46 12.22
CA PHE A 435 -24.85 -2.41 11.79
C PHE A 435 -25.43 -0.99 11.68
N ALA A 436 -24.62 0.06 11.96
CA ALA A 436 -25.10 1.44 11.97
C ALA A 436 -25.82 1.84 10.67
N PHE A 437 -25.25 1.48 9.51
CA PHE A 437 -25.82 1.76 8.19
C PHE A 437 -27.18 1.08 7.96
N ALA A 438 -27.39 -0.11 8.56
CA ALA A 438 -28.59 -0.92 8.33
C ALA A 438 -29.81 -0.41 9.09
N THR A 439 -29.61 0.36 10.18
CA THR A 439 -30.65 0.83 11.10
C THR A 439 -31.84 1.49 10.39
N ALA A 440 -31.58 2.29 9.35
CA ALA A 440 -32.61 2.99 8.59
C ALA A 440 -33.47 2.07 7.70
N HIS A 441 -33.06 0.80 7.54
CA HIS A 441 -33.68 -0.17 6.64
C HIS A 441 -34.31 -1.35 7.37
N LEU A 442 -34.14 -1.45 8.70
CA LEU A 442 -34.62 -2.59 9.49
C LEU A 442 -36.15 -2.65 9.53
N GLY A 443 -36.71 -3.84 9.32
CA GLY A 443 -38.14 -4.11 9.44
C GLY A 443 -39.00 -3.49 8.33
N VAL A 444 -38.39 -2.87 7.32
CA VAL A 444 -39.11 -2.38 6.14
C VAL A 444 -39.34 -3.58 5.21
N ALA A 445 -40.56 -3.77 4.71
CA ALA A 445 -40.91 -4.88 3.80
C ALA A 445 -40.44 -4.59 2.36
N LEU A 446 -39.78 -5.55 1.70
CA LEU A 446 -39.35 -5.42 0.30
C LEU A 446 -40.55 -5.56 -0.65
N PRO A 447 -40.55 -4.85 -1.81
CA PRO A 447 -41.51 -5.14 -2.88
C PRO A 447 -41.49 -6.63 -3.26
N PRO A 448 -42.64 -7.28 -3.54
CA PRO A 448 -42.72 -8.73 -3.75
C PRO A 448 -41.77 -9.28 -4.82
N GLU A 449 -41.60 -8.53 -5.89
CA GLU A 449 -40.69 -8.81 -7.00
C GLU A 449 -39.20 -8.72 -6.61
N VAL A 450 -38.81 -7.70 -5.83
CA VAL A 450 -37.44 -7.58 -5.28
C VAL A 450 -37.17 -8.67 -4.25
N ARG A 451 -38.18 -9.02 -3.43
CA ARG A 451 -38.13 -10.13 -2.48
C ARG A 451 -37.93 -11.48 -3.19
N ALA A 452 -38.65 -11.74 -4.29
CA ALA A 452 -38.47 -12.94 -5.09
C ALA A 452 -37.04 -13.06 -5.67
N ILE A 453 -36.47 -11.94 -6.14
CA ILE A 453 -35.07 -11.88 -6.59
C ILE A 453 -34.12 -12.16 -5.43
N ALA A 454 -34.31 -11.52 -4.27
CA ALA A 454 -33.47 -11.73 -3.09
C ALA A 454 -33.48 -13.19 -2.63
N ASP A 455 -34.64 -13.84 -2.60
CA ASP A 455 -34.79 -15.24 -2.22
C ASP A 455 -34.14 -16.19 -3.23
N ALA A 456 -34.31 -15.94 -4.53
CA ALA A 456 -33.66 -16.72 -5.59
C ALA A 456 -32.12 -16.60 -5.51
N LEU A 457 -31.60 -15.40 -5.28
CA LEU A 457 -30.15 -15.16 -5.14
C LEU A 457 -29.59 -15.78 -3.85
N ALA A 458 -30.33 -15.72 -2.73
CA ALA A 458 -29.92 -16.38 -1.48
C ALA A 458 -29.87 -17.90 -1.62
N LEU A 459 -30.83 -18.51 -2.32
CA LEU A 459 -30.83 -19.94 -2.64
C LEU A 459 -29.66 -20.32 -3.56
N GLN A 460 -29.32 -19.49 -4.55
CA GLN A 460 -28.14 -19.71 -5.41
C GLN A 460 -26.84 -19.66 -4.60
N SER A 461 -26.70 -18.73 -3.66
CA SER A 461 -25.54 -18.68 -2.75
C SER A 461 -25.45 -19.90 -1.83
N ALA A 462 -26.59 -20.48 -1.44
CA ALA A 462 -26.64 -21.71 -0.65
C ALA A 462 -26.36 -22.97 -1.49
N ALA A 463 -26.65 -22.94 -2.79
CA ALA A 463 -26.50 -24.06 -3.71
C ALA A 463 -25.18 -24.06 -4.50
N GLN A 464 -24.44 -22.94 -4.54
CA GLN A 464 -23.10 -22.90 -5.10
C GLN A 464 -22.14 -23.64 -4.14
N PRO A 465 -21.60 -24.82 -4.49
CA PRO A 465 -20.44 -25.33 -3.77
C PRO A 465 -19.34 -24.26 -3.91
N ALA A 466 -18.69 -23.92 -2.80
CA ALA A 466 -17.48 -23.09 -2.85
C ALA A 466 -16.57 -23.68 -3.93
N GLU A 467 -16.20 -22.87 -4.92
CA GLU A 467 -15.40 -23.32 -6.05
C GLU A 467 -14.18 -24.08 -5.52
N GLU A 468 -14.14 -25.40 -5.69
CA GLU A 468 -13.19 -26.24 -4.95
C GLU A 468 -11.74 -25.99 -5.38
N ILE A 469 -11.58 -25.46 -6.60
CA ILE A 469 -10.34 -25.29 -7.33
C ILE A 469 -10.40 -24.01 -8.18
N GLU A 470 -9.42 -23.13 -8.03
CA GLU A 470 -9.18 -21.96 -8.90
C GLU A 470 -7.96 -22.26 -9.80
N LYS A 471 -8.10 -22.11 -11.12
CA LYS A 471 -7.02 -22.36 -12.10
C LYS A 471 -6.68 -21.07 -12.85
N GLN A 472 -5.42 -20.66 -12.80
CA GLN A 472 -4.89 -19.50 -13.49
C GLN A 472 -3.76 -19.95 -14.42
N VAL A 473 -3.84 -19.54 -15.69
CA VAL A 473 -2.82 -19.83 -16.71
C VAL A 473 -2.07 -18.53 -17.02
N GLY A 474 -0.74 -18.56 -16.93
CA GLY A 474 0.14 -17.46 -17.30
C GLY A 474 1.24 -17.93 -18.25
N ASP A 475 2.04 -16.99 -18.74
CA ASP A 475 3.03 -17.24 -19.80
C ASP A 475 4.14 -18.23 -19.39
N ASP A 476 4.46 -18.30 -18.09
CA ASP A 476 5.51 -19.18 -17.54
C ASP A 476 4.96 -20.47 -16.88
N GLY A 477 3.65 -20.69 -16.87
CA GLY A 477 3.04 -21.86 -16.25
C GLY A 477 1.61 -21.69 -15.72
N THR A 478 1.08 -22.75 -15.11
CA THR A 478 -0.28 -22.81 -14.56
C THR A 478 -0.27 -22.86 -13.04
N ARG A 479 -1.01 -21.96 -12.38
CA ARG A 479 -1.28 -22.01 -10.95
C ARG A 479 -2.64 -22.64 -10.68
N ILE A 480 -2.69 -23.63 -9.81
CA ILE A 480 -3.91 -24.23 -9.28
C ILE A 480 -3.97 -23.96 -7.80
N ARG A 481 -5.00 -23.26 -7.36
CA ARG A 481 -5.27 -23.00 -5.95
C ARG A 481 -6.42 -23.86 -5.46
N VAL A 482 -6.21 -24.55 -4.35
CA VAL A 482 -7.17 -25.52 -3.80
C VAL A 482 -7.89 -24.90 -2.61
N LEU A 483 -9.18 -24.63 -2.78
CA LEU A 483 -10.05 -24.01 -1.77
C LEU A 483 -10.81 -25.05 -0.94
N ALA A 484 -10.86 -26.30 -1.40
CA ALA A 484 -11.55 -27.42 -0.75
C ALA A 484 -10.63 -28.33 0.07
N LYS A 485 -11.23 -29.16 0.93
CA LYS A 485 -10.51 -30.20 1.68
C LYS A 485 -9.90 -31.20 0.69
N LEU A 486 -8.62 -31.54 0.88
CA LEU A 486 -7.98 -32.62 0.11
C LEU A 486 -8.57 -33.97 0.54
N THR A 487 -9.54 -34.44 -0.24
CA THR A 487 -10.21 -35.75 -0.09
C THR A 487 -10.10 -36.54 -1.39
N SER A 488 -10.56 -37.79 -1.38
CA SER A 488 -10.61 -38.65 -2.57
C SER A 488 -11.60 -38.15 -3.65
N HIS A 489 -12.49 -37.20 -3.35
CA HIS A 489 -13.50 -36.71 -4.28
C HIS A 489 -12.96 -35.70 -5.31
N LEU A 490 -11.81 -35.07 -5.05
CA LEU A 490 -11.16 -34.18 -6.01
C LEU A 490 -10.67 -34.96 -7.23
N ARG A 491 -11.17 -34.59 -8.42
CA ARG A 491 -10.84 -35.25 -9.69
C ARG A 491 -9.63 -34.60 -10.37
N TRP A 492 -8.46 -34.87 -9.84
CA TRP A 492 -7.18 -34.28 -10.30
C TRP A 492 -6.89 -34.44 -11.79
N ARG A 493 -7.27 -35.56 -12.41
CA ARG A 493 -7.12 -35.75 -13.87
C ARG A 493 -7.82 -34.69 -14.69
N LYS A 494 -9.02 -34.26 -14.26
CA LYS A 494 -9.77 -33.19 -14.93
C LYS A 494 -9.15 -31.82 -14.62
N ILE A 495 -8.66 -31.64 -13.40
CA ILE A 495 -8.03 -30.39 -12.95
C ILE A 495 -6.72 -30.13 -13.71
N PHE A 496 -5.93 -31.18 -13.91
CA PHE A 496 -4.63 -31.13 -14.59
C PHE A 496 -4.70 -31.20 -16.11
N ASP A 497 -5.89 -31.26 -16.69
CA ASP A 497 -6.06 -31.32 -18.14
C ASP A 497 -5.54 -30.04 -18.81
N GLY A 498 -4.79 -30.21 -19.89
CA GLY A 498 -4.19 -29.11 -20.67
C GLY A 498 -3.18 -28.24 -19.90
N ILE A 499 -2.45 -28.80 -18.93
CA ILE A 499 -1.37 -28.08 -18.23
C ILE A 499 -0.03 -28.33 -18.91
N GLU A 500 0.67 -27.22 -19.19
CA GLU A 500 2.01 -27.20 -19.78
C GLU A 500 2.91 -26.25 -18.95
N GLY A 501 4.23 -26.43 -19.02
CA GLY A 501 5.20 -25.56 -18.35
C GLY A 501 5.31 -25.82 -16.84
N VAL A 502 5.36 -24.75 -16.04
CA VAL A 502 5.49 -24.86 -14.57
C VAL A 502 4.10 -24.99 -13.94
N LEU A 503 3.85 -26.08 -13.20
CA LEU A 503 2.66 -26.22 -12.35
C LEU A 503 2.95 -25.67 -10.95
N ILE A 504 2.16 -24.71 -10.48
CA ILE A 504 2.17 -24.25 -9.08
C ILE A 504 0.89 -24.72 -8.41
N LEU A 505 1.00 -25.57 -7.40
CA LEU A 505 -0.14 -26.03 -6.60
C LEU A 505 -0.16 -25.29 -5.25
N ASP A 506 -1.07 -24.32 -5.12
CA ASP A 506 -1.27 -23.52 -3.92
C ASP A 506 -2.30 -24.16 -2.98
N LEU A 507 -1.81 -24.70 -1.86
CA LEU A 507 -2.61 -25.34 -0.81
C LEU A 507 -2.83 -24.40 0.40
N SER A 508 -2.48 -23.12 0.30
CA SER A 508 -2.59 -22.15 1.40
C SER A 508 -4.02 -21.94 1.89
N ALA A 509 -5.00 -22.16 1.01
CA ALA A 509 -6.43 -22.03 1.28
C ALA A 509 -7.11 -23.37 1.61
N THR A 510 -6.36 -24.48 1.59
CA THR A 510 -6.90 -25.82 1.85
C THR A 510 -7.27 -25.98 3.32
N PRO A 511 -8.55 -26.22 3.67
CA PRO A 511 -9.00 -26.25 5.06
C PRO A 511 -8.59 -27.53 5.83
N ALA A 512 -8.33 -28.64 5.16
CA ALA A 512 -7.83 -29.88 5.76
C ALA A 512 -7.40 -30.86 4.67
N SER A 513 -6.72 -31.94 5.05
CA SER A 513 -6.37 -33.05 4.16
C SER A 513 -6.52 -34.39 4.87
N ASP A 514 -7.05 -35.39 4.18
CA ASP A 514 -7.01 -36.79 4.63
C ASP A 514 -6.01 -37.63 3.83
N ALA A 515 -5.68 -38.82 4.33
CA ALA A 515 -4.68 -39.68 3.71
C ALA A 515 -5.07 -40.16 2.30
N ALA A 516 -6.36 -40.34 2.04
CA ALA A 516 -6.86 -40.77 0.74
C ALA A 516 -6.74 -39.65 -0.30
N GLY A 517 -7.08 -38.41 0.07
CA GLY A 517 -6.94 -37.22 -0.76
C GLY A 517 -5.49 -36.87 -1.08
N VAL A 518 -4.60 -36.96 -0.09
CA VAL A 518 -3.15 -36.78 -0.33
C VAL A 518 -2.60 -37.86 -1.27
N THR A 519 -3.00 -39.12 -1.08
CA THR A 519 -2.59 -40.22 -1.98
C THR A 519 -3.11 -40.03 -3.40
N ASN A 520 -4.36 -39.60 -3.56
CA ASN A 520 -4.96 -39.30 -4.87
C ASN A 520 -4.22 -38.16 -5.59
N LEU A 521 -3.90 -37.07 -4.86
CA LEU A 521 -3.10 -35.97 -5.39
C LEU A 521 -1.70 -36.44 -5.81
N GLU A 522 -1.00 -37.17 -4.93
CA GLU A 522 0.34 -37.71 -5.19
C GLU A 522 0.37 -38.57 -6.46
N GLN A 523 -0.57 -39.51 -6.60
CA GLN A 523 -0.69 -40.36 -7.78
C GLN A 523 -0.93 -39.55 -9.05
N SER A 524 -1.77 -38.52 -8.96
CA SER A 524 -2.11 -37.67 -10.10
C SER A 524 -0.95 -36.80 -10.55
N LEU A 525 -0.16 -36.26 -9.61
CA LEU A 525 1.07 -35.51 -9.91
C LEU A 525 2.09 -36.39 -10.65
N ARG A 526 2.25 -37.66 -10.27
CA ARG A 526 3.15 -38.60 -10.94
C ARG A 526 2.73 -38.94 -12.37
N THR A 527 1.44 -38.80 -12.69
CA THR A 527 0.89 -39.06 -14.03
C THR A 527 0.83 -37.82 -14.91
N LEU A 528 1.37 -36.68 -14.47
CA LEU A 528 1.42 -35.46 -15.27
C LEU A 528 2.28 -35.66 -16.53
N PRO A 529 1.85 -35.09 -17.66
CA PRO A 529 2.50 -35.34 -18.94
C PRO A 529 3.86 -34.60 -18.99
N PRO A 530 4.77 -35.00 -19.90
CA PRO A 530 6.16 -34.48 -19.94
C PRO A 530 6.27 -32.99 -20.24
N GLU A 531 5.22 -32.36 -20.79
CA GLU A 531 5.10 -30.93 -21.04
C GLU A 531 5.10 -30.12 -19.74
N VAL A 532 4.77 -30.74 -18.60
CA VAL A 532 4.96 -30.14 -17.27
C VAL A 532 6.41 -30.32 -16.85
N VAL A 533 7.18 -29.24 -16.90
CA VAL A 533 8.64 -29.24 -16.67
C VAL A 533 9.03 -29.06 -15.21
N ALA A 534 8.15 -28.50 -14.39
CA ALA A 534 8.36 -28.32 -12.95
C ALA A 534 7.02 -28.29 -12.19
N ILE A 535 7.01 -28.80 -10.97
CA ILE A 535 5.86 -28.82 -10.07
C ILE A 535 6.28 -28.17 -8.74
N ARG A 536 5.61 -27.10 -8.34
CA ARG A 536 5.87 -26.36 -7.10
C ARG A 536 4.69 -26.51 -6.15
N LEU A 537 4.93 -27.06 -4.97
CA LEU A 537 3.93 -27.16 -3.91
C LEU A 537 4.09 -26.00 -2.92
N GLU A 538 3.04 -25.22 -2.73
CA GLU A 538 2.98 -24.14 -1.73
C GLU A 538 2.03 -24.53 -0.59
N SER A 539 2.44 -24.23 0.65
CA SER A 539 1.75 -24.58 1.90
C SER A 539 1.38 -26.07 2.01
N ALA A 540 2.28 -26.95 1.60
CA ALA A 540 2.06 -28.40 1.59
C ALA A 540 1.79 -28.97 2.99
N PRO A 541 0.71 -29.76 3.19
CA PRO A 541 0.47 -30.48 4.45
C PRO A 541 1.58 -31.49 4.76
N ALA A 542 1.83 -31.75 6.05
CA ALA A 542 2.91 -32.64 6.50
C ALA A 542 2.89 -34.04 5.83
N LEU A 543 1.70 -34.62 5.62
CA LEU A 543 1.57 -35.92 4.94
C LEU A 543 1.98 -35.85 3.46
N LEU A 544 1.68 -34.75 2.75
CA LEU A 544 2.11 -34.56 1.37
C LEU A 544 3.62 -34.32 1.30
N VAL A 545 4.20 -33.63 2.28
CA VAL A 545 5.66 -33.48 2.43
C VAL A 545 6.33 -34.84 2.62
N GLU A 546 5.80 -35.70 3.49
CA GLU A 546 6.30 -37.06 3.70
C GLU A 546 6.31 -37.88 2.40
N ARG A 547 5.25 -37.75 1.60
CA ARG A 547 5.14 -38.43 0.30
C ARG A 547 6.08 -37.85 -0.76
N ALA A 548 6.23 -36.52 -0.80
CA ALA A 548 7.18 -35.85 -1.68
C ALA A 548 8.63 -36.28 -1.38
N LEU A 549 8.99 -36.42 -0.10
CA LEU A 549 10.31 -36.91 0.32
C LEU A 549 10.59 -38.37 -0.06
N ARG A 550 9.54 -39.20 -0.17
CA ARG A 550 9.66 -40.60 -0.62
C ARG A 550 9.56 -40.75 -2.14
N GLY A 551 9.08 -39.73 -2.84
CA GLY A 551 8.88 -39.73 -4.28
C GLY A 551 10.17 -39.40 -5.04
N ALA A 552 10.35 -40.05 -6.20
CA ALA A 552 11.47 -39.84 -7.10
C ALA A 552 11.11 -38.93 -8.30
N ASP A 553 10.07 -38.09 -8.19
CA ASP A 553 9.76 -37.14 -9.27
C ASP A 553 10.64 -35.89 -9.10
N ASP A 554 11.70 -35.82 -9.90
CA ASP A 554 12.67 -34.71 -9.86
C ASP A 554 12.06 -33.36 -10.26
N ARG A 555 10.87 -33.34 -10.86
CA ARG A 555 10.14 -32.11 -11.17
C ARG A 555 9.48 -31.51 -9.94
N LEU A 556 9.27 -32.28 -8.87
CA LEU A 556 8.50 -31.88 -7.69
C LEU A 556 9.36 -31.15 -6.66
N GLN A 557 9.01 -29.90 -6.39
CA GLN A 557 9.62 -29.07 -5.35
C GLN A 557 8.58 -28.64 -4.32
N VAL A 558 8.83 -28.92 -3.05
CA VAL A 558 8.08 -28.31 -1.94
C VAL A 558 8.68 -26.95 -1.63
N VAL A 559 7.99 -25.87 -2.02
CA VAL A 559 8.41 -24.48 -1.83
C VAL A 559 8.11 -24.03 -0.39
N SER A 560 6.92 -24.37 0.10
CA SER A 560 6.50 -24.07 1.46
C SER A 560 5.63 -25.18 2.06
N ALA A 561 5.68 -25.33 3.38
CA ALA A 561 4.95 -26.34 4.13
C ALA A 561 4.01 -25.68 5.15
N ALA A 562 2.82 -26.26 5.32
CA ALA A 562 1.91 -25.90 6.40
C ALA A 562 2.41 -26.52 7.71
N VAL A 563 2.65 -25.68 8.72
CA VAL A 563 3.14 -26.10 10.03
C VAL A 563 2.23 -25.58 11.13
N ASN A 564 2.17 -26.32 12.24
CA ASN A 564 1.58 -25.80 13.45
C ASN A 564 2.53 -24.76 14.06
N SER A 565 1.97 -23.78 14.74
CA SER A 565 2.77 -22.82 15.48
C SER A 565 2.08 -22.39 16.75
N TYR A 566 2.87 -21.98 17.73
CA TYR A 566 2.37 -21.45 18.98
C TYR A 566 2.73 -19.98 19.09
N CYS A 567 1.72 -19.12 19.24
CA CYS A 567 1.98 -17.73 19.56
C CYS A 567 2.11 -17.58 21.08
N ARG A 568 3.30 -17.26 21.57
CA ARG A 568 3.51 -16.99 23.01
C ARG A 568 2.76 -15.75 23.50
N ALA A 569 2.67 -14.71 22.67
CA ALA A 569 2.01 -13.46 23.03
C ALA A 569 0.49 -13.61 23.13
N CYS A 570 -0.11 -14.35 22.18
CA CYS A 570 -1.55 -14.61 22.15
C CYS A 570 -1.96 -15.87 22.94
N ALA A 571 -1.01 -16.69 23.40
CA ALA A 571 -1.20 -18.01 23.99
C ALA A 571 -2.11 -18.97 23.19
N VAL A 572 -2.06 -18.87 21.86
CA VAL A 572 -2.97 -19.59 20.94
C VAL A 572 -2.17 -20.30 19.85
N ASN A 573 -2.55 -21.54 19.54
CA ASN A 573 -2.05 -22.28 18.39
C ASN A 573 -2.58 -21.67 17.08
N ARG A 574 -1.70 -21.51 16.10
CA ARG A 574 -2.05 -20.96 14.79
C ARG A 574 -1.39 -21.76 13.69
N PRO A 575 -2.08 -22.03 12.58
CA PRO A 575 -1.41 -22.53 11.38
C PRO A 575 -0.47 -21.44 10.86
N ALA A 576 0.73 -21.84 10.47
CA ALA A 576 1.72 -21.00 9.82
C ALA A 576 2.21 -21.67 8.53
N THR A 577 2.79 -20.87 7.63
CA THR A 577 3.44 -21.38 6.42
C THR A 577 4.94 -21.17 6.58
N LEU A 578 5.71 -22.26 6.49
CA LEU A 578 7.16 -22.25 6.49
C LEU A 578 7.66 -22.26 5.04
N HIS A 579 8.41 -21.25 4.63
CA HIS A 579 9.15 -21.28 3.36
C HIS A 579 10.44 -22.07 3.53
N VAL A 580 10.55 -23.20 2.84
CA VAL A 580 11.57 -24.23 3.12
C VAL A 580 12.98 -23.69 2.91
N GLU A 581 13.25 -23.11 1.75
CA GLU A 581 14.58 -22.61 1.41
C GLU A 581 15.01 -21.43 2.28
N ARG A 582 14.10 -20.47 2.53
CA ARG A 582 14.38 -19.30 3.39
C ARG A 582 14.64 -19.73 4.83
N TYR A 583 13.81 -20.62 5.37
CA TYR A 583 14.01 -21.18 6.71
C TYR A 583 15.35 -21.91 6.81
N SER A 584 15.69 -22.75 5.83
CA SER A 584 16.98 -23.47 5.78
C SER A 584 18.17 -22.52 5.64
N ALA A 585 18.04 -21.43 4.88
CA ALA A 585 19.08 -20.42 4.71
C ALA A 585 19.31 -19.61 6.00
N ASP A 586 18.24 -19.20 6.68
CA ASP A 586 18.33 -18.53 7.99
C ASP A 586 18.96 -19.45 9.04
N ALA A 587 18.56 -20.73 9.07
CA ALA A 587 19.16 -21.73 9.94
C ALA A 587 20.65 -21.97 9.66
N ASN A 588 21.07 -21.99 8.39
CA ASN A 588 22.50 -22.10 8.02
C ASN A 588 23.31 -20.86 8.43
N ALA A 589 22.69 -19.69 8.40
CA ALA A 589 23.32 -18.43 8.78
C ALA A 589 23.24 -18.13 10.29
N GLY A 590 22.66 -19.02 11.09
CA GLY A 590 22.44 -18.80 12.53
C GLY A 590 21.44 -17.69 12.86
N ARG A 591 20.58 -17.30 11.90
CA ARG A 591 19.53 -16.30 12.10
C ARG A 591 18.25 -16.97 12.58
N GLU A 592 17.52 -16.31 13.47
CA GLU A 592 16.19 -16.73 13.86
C GLU A 592 15.20 -16.44 12.72
N HIS A 593 14.48 -17.47 12.27
CA HIS A 593 13.45 -17.30 11.25
C HIS A 593 12.18 -16.74 11.88
N GLN A 594 11.78 -15.54 11.47
CA GLN A 594 10.62 -14.86 12.04
C GLN A 594 9.35 -15.11 11.23
N VAL A 595 8.31 -15.62 11.89
CA VAL A 595 6.96 -15.69 11.35
C VAL A 595 6.03 -14.99 12.32
N VAL A 596 5.37 -13.92 11.88
CA VAL A 596 4.57 -13.08 12.77
C VAL A 596 3.12 -13.58 12.92
N CYS A 597 2.61 -13.51 14.14
CA CYS A 597 1.22 -13.78 14.45
C CYS A 597 0.33 -12.68 13.87
N LYS A 598 -0.61 -13.03 12.97
CA LYS A 598 -1.54 -12.06 12.37
C LYS A 598 -2.44 -11.31 13.37
N ARG A 599 -2.59 -11.81 14.61
CA ARG A 599 -3.44 -11.19 15.64
C ARG A 599 -2.70 -10.21 16.55
N CYS A 600 -1.54 -10.60 17.06
CA CYS A 600 -0.79 -9.81 18.05
C CYS A 600 0.60 -9.40 17.57
N ASN A 601 0.94 -9.69 16.32
CA ASN A 601 2.23 -9.44 15.68
C ASN A 601 3.47 -10.07 16.37
N GLY A 602 3.29 -10.81 17.47
CA GLY A 602 4.36 -11.54 18.14
C GLY A 602 4.87 -12.73 17.31
N ASN A 603 6.11 -13.14 17.54
CA ASN A 603 6.72 -14.27 16.82
C ASN A 603 5.93 -15.58 17.09
N LEU A 604 5.79 -16.38 16.04
CA LEU A 604 5.19 -17.70 16.08
C LEU A 604 6.30 -18.73 16.27
N ASP A 605 6.24 -19.48 17.36
CA ASP A 605 7.09 -20.65 17.53
C ASP A 605 6.61 -21.73 16.56
N LEU A 606 7.36 -21.97 15.49
CA LEU A 606 7.02 -23.00 14.52
C LEU A 606 7.26 -24.38 15.14
N VAL A 607 6.22 -25.21 15.14
CA VAL A 607 6.30 -26.61 15.54
C VAL A 607 6.47 -27.41 14.25
N LEU A 608 7.67 -27.91 14.04
CA LEU A 608 8.00 -28.68 12.85
C LEU A 608 7.77 -30.17 13.12
N ASP A 609 6.90 -30.77 12.31
CA ASP A 609 6.65 -32.21 12.36
C ASP A 609 7.78 -32.98 11.64
N GLY A 610 7.92 -34.28 11.93
CA GLY A 610 9.00 -35.13 11.41
C GLY A 610 9.29 -34.99 9.91
N PRO A 611 8.29 -35.08 9.02
CA PRO A 611 8.50 -34.90 7.58
C PRO A 611 8.99 -33.49 7.19
N VAL A 612 8.46 -32.44 7.82
CA VAL A 612 8.86 -31.06 7.53
C VAL A 612 10.28 -30.78 8.04
N LEU A 613 10.63 -31.30 9.21
CA LEU A 613 12.00 -31.27 9.74
C LEU A 613 13.00 -31.93 8.79
N GLN A 614 12.68 -33.12 8.28
CA GLN A 614 13.53 -33.83 7.33
C GLN A 614 13.73 -33.03 6.03
N LEU A 615 12.65 -32.44 5.50
CA LEU A 615 12.71 -31.60 4.31
C LEU A 615 13.62 -30.38 4.51
N VAL A 616 13.47 -29.68 5.65
CA VAL A 616 14.31 -28.54 6.02
C VAL A 616 15.77 -28.95 6.13
N GLU A 617 16.08 -30.07 6.77
CA GLU A 617 17.45 -30.55 6.95
C GLU A 617 18.11 -30.96 5.62
N LEU A 618 17.37 -31.64 4.73
CA LEU A 618 17.86 -31.98 3.39
C LEU A 618 18.15 -30.73 2.57
N THR A 619 17.25 -29.74 2.61
CA THR A 619 17.43 -28.46 1.91
C THR A 619 18.61 -27.68 2.50
N ARG A 620 18.74 -27.67 3.82
CA ARG A 620 19.86 -27.05 4.54
C ARG A 620 21.21 -27.61 4.09
N ARG A 621 21.34 -28.94 3.99
CA ARG A 621 22.54 -29.62 3.49
C ARG A 621 22.83 -29.30 2.03
N ARG A 622 21.81 -29.26 1.17
CA ARG A 622 21.96 -28.89 -0.25
C ARG A 622 22.48 -27.46 -0.40
N LEU A 623 21.88 -26.50 0.33
CA LEU A 623 22.32 -25.10 0.33
C LEU A 623 23.75 -24.96 0.87
N ALA A 624 24.09 -25.68 1.95
CA ALA A 624 25.44 -25.67 2.50
C ALA A 624 26.48 -26.29 1.53
N ALA A 625 26.13 -27.37 0.82
CA ALA A 625 26.99 -27.97 -0.20
C ALA A 625 27.20 -27.06 -1.41
N SER A 626 26.19 -26.27 -1.80
CA SER A 626 26.31 -25.26 -2.86
C SER A 626 27.20 -24.07 -2.49
N LEU A 627 27.45 -23.85 -1.20
CA LEU A 627 28.28 -22.76 -0.66
C LEU A 627 29.70 -23.23 -0.28
N ALA A 628 29.98 -24.53 -0.32
CA ALA A 628 31.32 -25.05 -0.05
C ALA A 628 32.28 -24.67 -1.19
N PRO A 629 33.52 -24.22 -0.90
CA PRO A 629 34.50 -23.93 -1.94
C PRO A 629 34.77 -25.20 -2.77
N GLN A 630 34.55 -25.12 -4.08
CA GLN A 630 34.81 -26.21 -5.00
C GLN A 630 36.30 -26.57 -4.90
N ALA A 631 36.60 -27.75 -4.34
CA ALA A 631 37.93 -28.32 -4.40
C ALA A 631 38.29 -28.55 -5.88
N ALA A 632 39.39 -27.94 -6.31
CA ALA A 632 39.88 -28.01 -7.69
C ALA A 632 39.97 -29.47 -8.17
N ALA A 633 39.27 -29.76 -9.27
CA ALA A 633 39.39 -31.03 -9.97
C ALA A 633 40.85 -31.23 -10.46
N PRO A 634 41.41 -32.45 -10.39
CA PRO A 634 42.78 -32.69 -10.84
C PRO A 634 42.84 -32.57 -12.37
N ALA A 635 43.69 -31.66 -12.84
CA ALA A 635 43.93 -31.43 -14.26
C ALA A 635 44.51 -32.70 -14.94
N GLU A 636 43.86 -33.14 -16.02
CA GLU A 636 44.39 -34.18 -16.90
C GLU A 636 45.71 -33.74 -17.53
N ARG A 637 46.73 -34.62 -17.43
CA ARG A 637 48.07 -34.40 -18.02
C ARG A 637 48.06 -34.73 -19.52
N PRO A 638 48.59 -33.85 -20.40
CA PRO A 638 48.94 -34.24 -21.76
C PRO A 638 50.23 -35.09 -21.77
N PRO A 639 50.43 -35.97 -22.77
CA PRO A 639 51.49 -36.96 -22.76
C PRO A 639 52.87 -36.36 -23.04
N LEU A 640 53.87 -36.93 -22.37
CA LEU A 640 55.29 -36.60 -22.43
C LEU A 640 55.89 -36.82 -23.82
N VAL A 641 56.63 -35.83 -24.31
CA VAL A 641 57.64 -36.02 -25.36
C VAL A 641 59.01 -35.62 -24.79
N HIS A 642 59.97 -36.52 -24.98
CA HIS A 642 61.29 -36.59 -24.34
C HIS A 642 62.19 -35.36 -24.56
N ALA A 643 62.90 -34.97 -23.50
CA ALA A 643 64.03 -34.04 -23.54
C ALA A 643 65.37 -34.79 -23.69
N PRO A 644 66.35 -34.24 -24.42
CA PRO A 644 67.76 -34.58 -24.25
C PRO A 644 68.48 -33.58 -23.31
N PRO A 645 69.66 -33.96 -22.77
CA PRO A 645 70.09 -33.55 -21.43
C PRO A 645 70.91 -32.26 -21.37
N ALA A 646 70.90 -31.64 -20.18
CA ALA A 646 71.67 -30.45 -19.84
C ALA A 646 73.12 -30.78 -19.44
N PRO A 647 74.04 -29.81 -19.57
CA PRO A 647 75.16 -29.68 -18.65
C PRO A 647 75.02 -28.43 -17.77
N ALA A 648 75.84 -28.44 -16.72
CA ALA A 648 75.56 -27.91 -15.41
C ALA A 648 76.11 -26.49 -15.13
N LEU A 649 75.51 -25.89 -14.08
CA LEU A 649 76.05 -24.99 -13.05
C LEU A 649 76.92 -23.78 -13.47
N VAL A 650 76.58 -22.59 -12.95
CA VAL A 650 77.40 -21.79 -12.00
C VAL A 650 76.73 -20.43 -11.72
N SER A 651 76.97 -19.98 -10.50
CA SER A 651 76.53 -18.77 -9.79
C SER A 651 76.89 -17.42 -10.44
N ALA A 652 76.13 -16.40 -10.02
CA ALA A 652 76.52 -15.01 -9.74
C ALA A 652 76.21 -13.88 -10.76
N SER A 653 75.54 -12.86 -10.19
CA SER A 653 75.67 -11.42 -10.43
C SER A 653 75.04 -10.75 -11.67
N TYR A 654 74.33 -9.65 -11.40
CA TYR A 654 73.78 -8.67 -12.35
C TYR A 654 74.84 -8.10 -13.31
N PRO A 655 74.46 -7.78 -14.57
CA PRO A 655 74.35 -6.37 -14.95
C PRO A 655 73.21 -6.03 -15.93
N ALA A 656 72.99 -4.74 -16.13
CA ALA A 656 71.91 -4.14 -16.90
C ALA A 656 72.11 -4.13 -18.44
N MET A 657 70.95 -4.12 -19.13
CA MET A 657 70.62 -3.56 -20.46
C MET A 657 71.40 -3.99 -21.72
N THR A 658 70.66 -4.50 -22.71
CA THR A 658 70.57 -3.93 -24.07
C THR A 658 69.40 -4.57 -24.87
N PRO A 659 68.79 -3.85 -25.84
CA PRO A 659 67.57 -4.26 -26.55
C PRO A 659 67.87 -4.93 -27.91
N PRO A 660 66.92 -5.67 -28.52
CA PRO A 660 67.07 -6.18 -29.88
C PRO A 660 66.54 -5.19 -30.95
N PRO A 661 67.00 -5.33 -32.21
CA PRO A 661 66.96 -4.27 -33.22
C PRO A 661 65.76 -4.33 -34.18
N ALA A 662 65.61 -3.23 -34.90
CA ALA A 662 64.56 -2.87 -35.86
C ALA A 662 64.73 -3.51 -37.26
N THR A 663 63.63 -3.52 -38.03
CA THR A 663 63.44 -3.10 -39.45
C THR A 663 62.27 -3.90 -40.07
N ARG A 664 61.36 -3.41 -40.93
CA ARG A 664 61.38 -2.27 -41.88
C ARG A 664 59.93 -1.95 -42.37
N ARG A 665 59.66 -0.63 -42.51
CA ARG A 665 58.85 0.07 -43.56
C ARG A 665 57.31 -0.14 -43.55
N GLY A 666 56.46 0.89 -43.68
CA GLY A 666 56.67 2.27 -44.13
C GLY A 666 55.54 3.22 -43.70
N VAL A 667 55.90 4.51 -43.77
CA VAL A 667 55.28 5.72 -43.20
C VAL A 667 54.17 6.25 -44.12
N SER A 668 53.09 6.84 -43.59
CA SER A 668 52.82 8.31 -43.57
C SER A 668 51.27 8.47 -43.64
N LEU A 669 50.55 9.50 -43.17
CA LEU A 669 50.83 10.81 -42.60
C LEU A 669 49.48 11.35 -42.03
N GLY A 670 49.50 12.10 -40.92
CA GLY A 670 48.52 13.18 -40.68
C GLY A 670 47.43 12.96 -39.62
N VAL A 671 47.53 13.74 -38.55
CA VAL A 671 46.52 14.07 -37.52
C VAL A 671 46.43 13.13 -36.30
N ALA A 672 47.54 13.05 -35.56
CA ALA A 672 47.57 12.83 -34.12
C ALA A 672 48.39 13.97 -33.48
N LEU A 673 47.83 15.17 -33.54
CA LEU A 673 48.35 16.41 -32.96
C LEU A 673 47.27 16.97 -32.04
N LEU A 674 47.02 16.33 -30.88
CA LEU A 674 46.33 17.00 -29.76
C LEU A 674 46.36 16.29 -28.39
N LEU A 675 47.17 15.24 -28.16
CA LEU A 675 47.17 14.52 -26.87
C LEU A 675 48.55 14.32 -26.22
N VAL A 676 49.52 15.21 -26.50
CA VAL A 676 50.83 15.23 -25.79
C VAL A 676 51.16 16.62 -25.20
N ALA A 677 50.22 17.56 -25.18
CA ALA A 677 50.44 18.92 -24.63
C ALA A 677 49.90 19.18 -23.21
N LEU A 678 49.31 18.19 -22.50
CA LEU A 678 48.62 18.47 -21.23
C LEU A 678 49.12 17.71 -19.99
N ALA A 679 50.25 17.01 -20.06
CA ALA A 679 50.84 16.31 -18.90
C ALA A 679 52.15 16.96 -18.39
N ALA A 680 52.55 18.12 -18.93
CA ALA A 680 53.82 18.77 -18.58
C ALA A 680 53.69 20.23 -18.07
N THR A 681 52.48 20.72 -17.78
CA THR A 681 52.27 22.11 -17.30
C THR A 681 51.81 22.24 -15.84
N VAL A 682 51.50 21.14 -15.13
CA VAL A 682 51.00 21.23 -13.73
C VAL A 682 52.11 21.05 -12.69
N GLY A 683 53.22 20.39 -13.03
CA GLY A 683 54.34 20.17 -12.10
C GLY A 683 55.23 21.39 -11.82
N ALA A 684 55.24 22.39 -12.71
CA ALA A 684 56.17 23.52 -12.62
C ALA A 684 55.58 24.78 -11.95
N LEU A 685 54.27 24.81 -11.65
CA LEU A 685 53.61 25.99 -11.07
C LEU A 685 53.51 25.95 -9.53
N ILE A 686 53.71 24.77 -8.92
CA ILE A 686 53.61 24.57 -7.45
C ILE A 686 54.89 24.99 -6.70
N MET A 687 56.01 25.22 -7.40
CA MET A 687 57.30 25.55 -6.78
C MET A 687 57.70 27.03 -6.81
N SER A 688 56.89 27.93 -7.39
CA SER A 688 57.33 29.34 -7.62
C SER A 688 56.50 30.45 -6.97
N LEU A 689 55.53 30.15 -6.08
CA LEU A 689 54.78 31.19 -5.34
C LEU A 689 54.73 30.98 -3.81
N ARG A 690 55.77 30.37 -3.24
CA ARG A 690 56.04 30.43 -1.78
C ARG A 690 57.39 31.09 -1.52
N LYS A 691 57.45 32.43 -1.57
CA LYS A 691 58.40 33.29 -0.80
C LYS A 691 58.22 34.79 -1.09
N ALA A 692 57.41 35.45 -0.26
CA ALA A 692 57.52 36.85 0.20
C ALA A 692 56.28 37.09 1.08
N ARG A 693 56.26 37.61 2.30
CA ARG A 693 57.22 38.18 3.26
C ARG A 693 56.53 38.03 4.65
N ALA A 694 57.32 37.90 5.71
CA ALA A 694 56.88 38.06 7.11
C ALA A 694 56.94 39.55 7.54
N PRO A 695 56.40 39.87 8.73
CA PRO A 695 57.20 40.47 9.83
C PRO A 695 57.09 39.63 11.13
N GLU A 696 58.19 39.29 11.82
CA GLU A 696 58.75 39.92 13.05
C GLU A 696 57.71 40.11 14.18
N ALA A 697 57.91 39.79 15.46
CA ALA A 697 58.97 39.22 16.30
C ALA A 697 58.22 38.70 17.58
N GLU A 698 58.66 37.68 18.32
CA GLU A 698 59.48 37.84 19.53
C GLU A 698 59.73 36.47 20.20
N ARG A 699 60.68 36.49 21.12
CA ARG A 699 61.50 35.39 21.65
C ARG A 699 60.90 34.68 22.88
N GLY A 700 61.41 33.46 23.09
CA GLY A 700 61.52 32.79 24.41
C GLY A 700 60.44 31.72 24.62
N GLY A 701 60.70 30.52 25.09
CA GLY A 701 61.91 29.90 25.61
C GLY A 701 61.46 28.67 26.42
N ALA A 702 62.11 27.53 26.15
CA ALA A 702 62.38 26.40 27.03
C ALA A 702 61.24 25.61 27.76
N ALA A 703 61.42 24.29 27.66
CA ALA A 703 61.41 23.28 28.73
C ALA A 703 60.18 22.35 28.90
N LEU A 704 60.56 21.08 29.02
CA LEU A 704 59.78 19.88 29.36
C LEU A 704 59.09 19.98 30.74
N ALA A 705 57.97 19.27 30.92
CA ALA A 705 57.88 18.07 31.80
C ALA A 705 56.42 17.67 32.10
N LEU A 706 56.25 16.36 32.32
CA LEU A 706 55.06 15.65 32.82
C LEU A 706 54.44 16.29 34.08
N ALA A 707 53.12 16.19 34.25
CA ALA A 707 52.49 15.42 35.35
C ALA A 707 50.96 15.64 35.47
N ALA A 708 50.30 14.53 35.82
CA ALA A 708 49.18 14.38 36.77
C ALA A 708 47.78 14.96 36.45
N GLN A 709 46.80 14.05 36.55
CA GLN A 709 45.38 14.36 36.76
C GLN A 709 45.15 15.03 38.13
N PRO A 710 44.03 15.79 38.23
CA PRO A 710 43.03 15.44 39.25
C PRO A 710 41.57 15.64 38.79
N GLU A 711 40.70 14.72 39.17
CA GLU A 711 39.28 15.00 39.50
C GLU A 711 39.18 15.32 41.02
N PRO A 712 38.05 15.78 41.62
CA PRO A 712 36.74 16.19 41.06
C PRO A 712 36.20 17.53 41.63
N ALA A 713 35.17 18.14 41.01
CA ALA A 713 34.22 19.00 41.71
C ALA A 713 32.89 19.16 40.95
N ALA A 714 31.80 18.74 41.59
CA ALA A 714 30.43 18.93 41.12
C ALA A 714 29.98 20.39 41.19
N THR A 715 29.28 20.88 40.17
CA THR A 715 28.41 22.07 40.26
C THR A 715 27.11 21.84 39.49
N LYS A 716 25.99 22.16 40.15
CA LYS A 716 24.61 22.08 39.64
C LYS A 716 24.29 23.27 38.73
N ALA A 717 23.55 22.95 37.67
CA ALA A 717 22.51 23.72 36.97
C ALA A 717 22.87 25.06 36.32
N ALA A 718 22.83 25.08 34.98
CA ALA A 718 22.29 26.20 34.21
C ALA A 718 21.81 25.74 32.82
N SER A 719 20.70 26.33 32.39
CA SER A 719 20.02 26.26 31.11
C SER A 719 20.92 26.42 29.87
N ALA A 720 20.41 25.89 28.74
CA ALA A 720 20.99 25.85 27.39
C ALA A 720 21.96 26.98 26.99
N PRO A 721 22.96 26.63 26.16
CA PRO A 721 23.09 27.31 24.88
C PRO A 721 23.32 26.37 23.69
N THR A 722 22.71 26.79 22.58
CA THR A 722 23.01 26.58 21.16
C THR A 722 24.47 26.30 20.75
N TRP A 723 24.59 25.49 19.67
CA TRP A 723 25.55 25.50 18.56
C TRP A 723 27.03 25.84 18.82
N GLN A 724 27.92 24.88 18.55
CA GLN A 724 29.24 25.14 17.97
C GLN A 724 29.72 24.00 17.08
N ALA A 725 29.93 24.31 15.80
CA ALA A 725 30.97 23.70 14.98
C ALA A 725 32.31 24.36 15.34
N SER A 726 33.38 23.57 15.39
CA SER A 726 34.77 24.03 15.30
C SER A 726 35.61 22.84 14.83
N ALA A 727 36.38 22.86 13.75
CA ALA A 727 37.19 23.96 13.22
C ALA A 727 37.19 24.01 11.68
N ASP A 728 36.97 25.22 11.15
CA ASP A 728 37.32 25.83 9.85
C ASP A 728 37.17 25.12 8.51
N LEU A 729 36.84 23.83 8.46
CA LEU A 729 36.60 23.12 7.21
C LEU A 729 35.23 22.44 7.25
N PRO A 730 34.41 22.56 6.19
CA PRO A 730 33.18 21.78 6.10
C PRO A 730 33.53 20.28 6.04
N PRO A 731 32.64 19.37 6.45
CA PRO A 731 32.91 17.93 6.44
C PRO A 731 33.42 17.45 5.08
N ALA A 732 34.31 16.46 5.03
CA ALA A 732 34.95 16.00 3.79
C ALA A 732 33.95 15.60 2.68
N TRP A 733 32.75 15.12 3.05
CA TRP A 733 31.69 14.79 2.09
C TRP A 733 31.11 16.02 1.36
N THR A 734 31.36 17.23 1.84
CA THR A 734 30.96 18.48 1.18
C THR A 734 31.85 18.86 -0.01
N GLU A 735 33.03 18.25 -0.14
CA GLU A 735 33.99 18.55 -1.20
C GLU A 735 33.51 18.10 -2.59
N ARG A 736 32.68 17.05 -2.64
CA ARG A 736 32.13 16.50 -3.88
C ARG A 736 30.62 16.61 -3.88
N ALA A 737 30.08 17.33 -4.86
CA ALA A 737 28.64 17.52 -5.04
C ALA A 737 27.89 16.20 -5.30
N LEU A 738 28.54 15.24 -5.95
CA LEU A 738 28.01 13.93 -6.28
C LEU A 738 29.05 12.85 -5.95
N THR A 739 28.66 11.86 -5.16
CA THR A 739 29.52 10.71 -4.82
C THR A 739 28.71 9.43 -4.91
N THR A 740 29.24 8.40 -5.56
CA THR A 740 28.58 7.08 -5.62
C THR A 740 29.31 6.13 -4.68
N GLU A 741 28.55 5.47 -3.80
CA GLU A 741 29.04 4.45 -2.88
C GLU A 741 28.14 3.21 -3.01
N GLY A 742 28.65 2.15 -3.63
CA GLY A 742 27.85 0.97 -3.95
C GLY A 742 26.62 1.32 -4.80
N ASP A 743 25.44 0.88 -4.36
CA ASP A 743 24.15 1.11 -5.04
C ASP A 743 23.47 2.42 -4.62
N VAL A 744 24.18 3.34 -3.95
CA VAL A 744 23.65 4.63 -3.50
C VAL A 744 24.42 5.78 -4.12
N LEU A 745 23.68 6.73 -4.70
CA LEU A 745 24.18 8.02 -5.12
C LEU A 745 23.92 9.04 -4.01
N TYR A 746 24.97 9.70 -3.55
CA TYR A 746 24.91 10.83 -2.64
C TYR A 746 24.95 12.14 -3.42
N VAL A 747 24.03 13.04 -3.11
CA VAL A 747 23.91 14.36 -3.74
C VAL A 747 23.97 15.44 -2.66
N VAL A 748 24.85 16.42 -2.80
CA VAL A 748 25.04 17.48 -1.81
C VAL A 748 24.42 18.79 -2.29
N GLY A 749 23.32 19.18 -1.65
CA GLY A 749 22.70 20.48 -1.83
C GLY A 749 23.45 21.55 -1.03
N ARG A 750 23.83 22.65 -1.70
CA ARG A 750 24.50 23.79 -1.07
C ARG A 750 23.68 25.06 -1.25
N THR A 751 23.48 25.81 -0.17
CA THR A 751 22.84 27.13 -0.20
C THR A 751 23.43 28.07 0.84
N ALA A 752 23.27 29.38 0.64
CA ALA A 752 23.47 30.35 1.71
C ALA A 752 22.32 30.23 2.72
N LEU A 753 22.64 30.31 4.02
CA LEU A 753 21.67 30.37 5.10
C LEU A 753 21.30 31.85 5.32
N PRO A 754 20.05 32.28 5.03
CA PRO A 754 19.68 33.69 5.07
C PRO A 754 19.71 34.28 6.49
N GLU A 755 19.26 33.50 7.48
CA GLU A 755 19.13 33.91 8.88
C GLU A 755 19.36 32.73 9.83
N ALA A 756 19.92 32.99 11.02
CA ALA A 756 20.04 32.01 12.10
C ALA A 756 18.74 31.88 12.91
N SER A 757 17.60 31.78 12.21
CA SER A 757 16.26 31.56 12.75
C SER A 757 15.74 30.18 12.30
N SER A 758 14.72 29.64 12.96
CA SER A 758 14.09 28.38 12.53
C SER A 758 13.52 28.48 11.11
N ALA A 759 12.85 29.60 10.81
CA ALA A 759 12.33 29.90 9.47
C ALA A 759 13.46 30.04 8.43
N GLY A 760 14.59 30.65 8.79
CA GLY A 760 15.77 30.74 7.92
C GLY A 760 16.41 29.37 7.64
N LEU A 761 16.38 28.46 8.61
CA LEU A 761 16.85 27.08 8.43
C LEU A 761 15.92 26.26 7.53
N GLU A 762 14.60 26.36 7.71
CA GLU A 762 13.62 25.69 6.84
C GLU A 762 13.74 26.14 5.38
N ALA A 763 13.77 27.46 5.15
CA ALA A 763 14.00 28.02 3.83
C ALA A 763 15.35 27.57 3.23
N GLY A 764 16.39 27.48 4.07
CA GLY A 764 17.69 26.94 3.67
C GLY A 764 17.65 25.47 3.30
N LEU A 765 16.94 24.63 4.06
CA LEU A 765 16.82 23.20 3.78
C LEU A 765 16.06 22.95 2.47
N GLU A 766 15.00 23.71 2.21
CA GLU A 766 14.25 23.63 0.95
C GLU A 766 15.12 24.10 -0.23
N ALA A 767 15.82 25.23 -0.10
CA ALA A 767 16.75 25.71 -1.11
C ALA A 767 17.90 24.71 -1.38
N ALA A 768 18.40 24.03 -0.34
CA ALA A 768 19.40 22.97 -0.49
C ALA A 768 18.83 21.75 -1.23
N ARG A 769 17.58 21.35 -0.97
CA ARG A 769 16.89 20.26 -1.67
C ARG A 769 16.72 20.58 -3.16
N GLN A 770 16.30 21.81 -3.46
CA GLN A 770 16.19 22.30 -4.83
C GLN A 770 17.54 22.29 -5.54
N ALA A 771 18.61 22.75 -4.87
CA ALA A 771 19.98 22.68 -5.41
C ALA A 771 20.45 21.25 -5.65
N ALA A 772 20.18 20.32 -4.73
CA ALA A 772 20.49 18.90 -4.91
C ALA A 772 19.71 18.28 -6.08
N THR A 773 18.44 18.65 -6.25
CA THR A 773 17.60 18.18 -7.37
C THR A 773 18.20 18.59 -8.71
N VAL A 774 18.68 19.84 -8.83
CA VAL A 774 19.35 20.30 -10.06
C VAL A 774 20.64 19.53 -10.33
N LEU A 775 21.49 19.30 -9.31
CA LEU A 775 22.71 18.51 -9.47
C LEU A 775 22.43 17.06 -9.91
N LEU A 776 21.39 16.44 -9.36
CA LEU A 776 20.95 15.12 -9.79
C LEU A 776 20.49 15.12 -11.25
N LEU A 777 19.76 16.15 -11.67
CA LEU A 777 19.31 16.30 -13.05
C LEU A 777 20.46 16.55 -14.01
N GLU A 778 21.49 17.31 -13.63
CA GLU A 778 22.70 17.49 -14.43
C GLU A 778 23.43 16.16 -14.65
N GLN A 779 23.50 15.32 -13.61
CA GLN A 779 24.04 13.96 -13.74
C GLN A 779 23.20 13.11 -14.69
N ILE A 780 21.87 13.14 -14.55
CA ILE A 780 20.96 12.41 -15.44
C ILE A 780 21.11 12.91 -16.89
N GLU A 781 21.17 14.23 -17.11
CA GLU A 781 21.35 14.84 -18.43
C GLU A 781 22.64 14.39 -19.10
N ALA A 782 23.75 14.34 -18.36
CA ALA A 782 25.02 13.79 -18.85
C ALA A 782 24.90 12.31 -19.25
N GLU A 783 24.16 11.52 -18.48
CA GLU A 783 23.91 10.10 -18.79
C GLU A 783 22.90 9.89 -19.93
N LEU A 784 22.21 10.93 -20.40
CA LEU A 784 21.36 10.89 -21.60
C LEU A 784 22.18 11.01 -22.90
N GLU A 785 23.50 11.23 -22.84
CA GLU A 785 24.36 11.39 -24.00
C GLU A 785 24.15 10.28 -25.05
N GLY A 786 24.09 10.67 -26.32
CA GLY A 786 23.78 9.76 -27.45
C GLY A 786 22.29 9.45 -27.64
N SER A 787 21.38 9.98 -26.81
CA SER A 787 19.94 9.94 -27.08
C SER A 787 19.47 11.15 -27.90
N PRO A 788 18.38 11.01 -28.69
CA PRO A 788 17.78 12.15 -29.41
C PRO A 788 17.26 13.25 -28.44
N VAL A 789 16.92 12.87 -27.21
CA VAL A 789 16.48 13.80 -26.16
C VAL A 789 17.64 14.69 -25.70
N HIS A 790 18.83 14.13 -25.49
CA HIS A 790 19.99 14.89 -25.00
C HIS A 790 20.38 16.04 -25.93
N ALA A 791 20.43 15.81 -27.24
CA ALA A 791 20.73 16.87 -28.20
C ALA A 791 19.71 18.04 -28.15
N PHE A 792 18.43 17.72 -27.93
CA PHE A 792 17.38 18.71 -27.79
C PHE A 792 17.50 19.51 -26.47
N VAL A 793 17.76 18.80 -25.37
CA VAL A 793 17.88 19.35 -24.01
C VAL A 793 19.14 20.21 -23.87
N ALA A 794 20.31 19.68 -24.21
CA ALA A 794 21.61 20.35 -24.06
C ALA A 794 21.71 21.66 -24.87
N ALA A 795 20.95 21.79 -25.95
CA ALA A 795 20.90 23.02 -26.75
C ALA A 795 20.08 24.15 -26.08
N ARG A 796 19.30 23.85 -25.04
CA ARG A 796 18.28 24.74 -24.45
C ARG A 796 18.37 24.88 -22.94
N THR A 797 19.08 24.00 -22.24
CA THR A 797 19.32 24.10 -20.80
C THR A 797 20.39 25.14 -20.48
N ARG A 798 20.18 25.94 -19.43
CA ARG A 798 21.20 26.81 -18.85
C ARG A 798 21.71 26.19 -17.54
N ARG A 799 23.03 26.09 -17.39
CA ARG A 799 23.66 25.51 -16.17
C ARG A 799 23.57 26.44 -14.95
N ASP A 800 23.64 27.76 -15.14
CA ASP A 800 23.62 28.73 -14.05
C ASP A 800 22.28 29.49 -13.95
N ALA A 801 21.22 28.80 -13.54
CA ALA A 801 19.89 29.40 -13.35
C ALA A 801 19.37 29.19 -11.91
N ALA A 802 19.97 29.87 -10.94
CA ALA A 802 19.56 29.79 -9.53
C ALA A 802 18.08 30.14 -9.33
N ASP A 803 17.56 31.11 -10.07
CA ASP A 803 16.16 31.57 -10.01
C ASP A 803 15.16 30.53 -10.54
N ALA A 804 15.61 29.58 -11.39
CA ALA A 804 14.76 28.55 -11.98
C ALA A 804 14.70 27.27 -11.13
N ARG A 805 15.55 27.13 -10.09
CA ARG A 805 15.60 25.93 -9.23
C ARG A 805 14.23 25.52 -8.66
N PRO A 806 13.37 26.44 -8.18
CA PRO A 806 12.05 26.06 -7.67
C PRO A 806 11.15 25.43 -8.76
N ALA A 807 11.15 25.99 -9.96
CA ALA A 807 10.35 25.48 -11.08
C ALA A 807 10.86 24.10 -11.55
N ILE A 808 12.19 23.96 -11.68
CA ILE A 808 12.84 22.69 -12.04
C ILE A 808 12.50 21.60 -11.00
N ALA A 809 12.63 21.91 -9.71
CA ALA A 809 12.34 20.98 -8.63
C ALA A 809 10.85 20.60 -8.57
N ALA A 810 9.94 21.57 -8.71
CA ALA A 810 8.50 21.32 -8.73
C ALA A 810 8.08 20.40 -9.89
N ARG A 811 8.65 20.61 -11.09
CA ARG A 811 8.40 19.71 -12.23
C ARG A 811 8.93 18.31 -11.98
N PHE A 812 10.17 18.19 -11.50
CA PHE A 812 10.76 16.89 -11.19
C PHE A 812 9.91 16.10 -10.19
N LEU A 813 9.46 16.76 -9.12
CA LEU A 813 8.59 16.15 -8.11
C LEU A 813 7.23 15.74 -8.68
N THR A 814 6.65 16.54 -9.59
CA THR A 814 5.40 16.20 -10.27
C THR A 814 5.53 14.94 -11.12
N GLN A 815 6.68 14.77 -11.80
CA GLN A 815 6.91 13.65 -12.72
C GLN A 815 7.37 12.37 -11.99
N HIS A 816 8.23 12.50 -10.97
CA HIS A 816 8.94 11.37 -10.38
C HIS A 816 8.95 11.34 -8.85
N GLY A 817 8.22 12.23 -8.17
CA GLY A 817 8.22 12.28 -6.70
C GLY A 817 7.79 10.97 -6.01
N GLN A 818 7.02 10.11 -6.68
CA GLN A 818 6.67 8.77 -6.16
C GLN A 818 7.73 7.69 -6.46
N ALA A 819 8.56 7.89 -7.47
CA ALA A 819 9.53 6.91 -7.94
C ALA A 819 10.94 7.15 -7.39
N LEU A 820 11.27 8.40 -7.06
CA LEU A 820 12.57 8.81 -6.56
C LEU A 820 12.41 9.92 -5.51
N ALA A 821 12.81 9.62 -4.28
CA ALA A 821 12.82 10.56 -3.17
C ALA A 821 14.28 10.88 -2.76
N LEU A 822 14.58 12.18 -2.60
CA LEU A 822 15.83 12.64 -2.00
C LEU A 822 15.72 12.52 -0.47
N THR A 823 16.21 11.42 0.10
CA THR A 823 16.21 11.24 1.56
C THR A 823 17.39 11.99 2.17
N ARG A 824 17.14 12.89 3.12
CA ARG A 824 18.21 13.62 3.82
C ARG A 824 19.03 12.66 4.69
N ALA A 825 20.35 12.72 4.55
CA ALA A 825 21.30 11.91 5.31
C ALA A 825 22.05 12.74 6.35
N GLU A 826 22.65 13.85 5.95
CA GLU A 826 23.48 14.68 6.83
C GLU A 826 23.26 16.18 6.56
N VAL A 827 23.44 17.01 7.59
CA VAL A 827 23.37 18.48 7.49
C VAL A 827 24.62 19.07 8.15
N ALA A 828 25.26 20.00 7.47
CA ALA A 828 26.41 20.73 7.99
C ALA A 828 26.29 22.21 7.67
N THR A 829 26.85 23.07 8.53
CA THR A 829 26.98 24.50 8.27
C THR A 829 28.44 24.91 8.32
N HIS A 830 28.80 25.90 7.50
CA HIS A 830 30.14 26.46 7.48
C HIS A 830 30.05 27.99 7.46
N LYS A 831 30.67 28.64 8.43
CA LYS A 831 30.74 30.12 8.47
C LYS A 831 31.84 30.59 7.53
N ARG A 832 31.50 31.42 6.56
CA ARG A 832 32.43 32.17 5.71
C ARG A 832 32.35 33.66 6.02
N GLU A 833 33.32 34.43 5.55
CA GLU A 833 33.29 35.90 5.61
C GLU A 833 32.03 36.48 4.92
N SER A 834 31.48 35.78 3.92
CA SER A 834 30.28 36.17 3.17
C SER A 834 28.95 35.72 3.79
N GLY A 835 28.95 35.04 4.93
CA GLY A 835 27.75 34.50 5.58
C GLY A 835 27.86 33.02 5.97
N THR A 836 26.78 32.46 6.52
CA THR A 836 26.74 31.02 6.86
C THR A 836 26.25 30.23 5.65
N GLU A 837 26.98 29.19 5.25
CA GLU A 837 26.56 28.25 4.23
C GLU A 837 25.96 27.00 4.85
N LEU A 838 24.91 26.46 4.23
CA LEU A 838 24.25 25.22 4.58
C LEU A 838 24.55 24.17 3.52
N TYR A 839 24.99 23.01 3.98
CA TYR A 839 25.25 21.82 3.18
C TYR A 839 24.31 20.71 3.66
N VAL A 840 23.61 20.08 2.71
CA VAL A 840 22.71 18.96 3.00
C VAL A 840 23.06 17.80 2.07
N ARG A 841 23.42 16.67 2.64
CA ARG A 841 23.69 15.43 1.90
C ARG A 841 22.41 14.63 1.79
N TYR A 842 22.01 14.28 0.58
CA TYR A 842 20.89 13.40 0.28
C TYR A 842 21.39 12.05 -0.22
N ARG A 843 20.68 10.98 0.11
CA ARG A 843 20.89 9.63 -0.42
C ARG A 843 19.80 9.28 -1.42
N VAL A 844 20.19 8.67 -2.54
CA VAL A 844 19.29 8.21 -3.59
C VAL A 844 19.73 6.83 -4.09
N PRO A 845 18.88 5.79 -4.06
CA PRO A 845 19.22 4.49 -4.64
C PRO A 845 19.48 4.59 -6.15
N ARG A 846 20.58 3.99 -6.63
CA ARG A 846 20.97 4.03 -8.05
C ARG A 846 19.89 3.47 -8.97
N ALA A 847 19.22 2.40 -8.56
CA ALA A 847 18.11 1.80 -9.29
C ALA A 847 16.95 2.79 -9.56
N GLN A 848 16.66 3.71 -8.63
CA GLN A 848 15.63 4.73 -8.84
C GLN A 848 16.09 5.79 -9.84
N VAL A 849 17.37 6.20 -9.76
CA VAL A 849 17.99 7.11 -10.75
C VAL A 849 17.95 6.49 -12.15
N ASP A 850 18.26 5.21 -12.26
CA ASP A 850 18.24 4.47 -13.53
C ASP A 850 16.83 4.40 -14.14
N ALA A 851 15.79 4.20 -13.33
CA ALA A 851 14.40 4.19 -13.78
C ALA A 851 13.93 5.58 -14.27
N VAL A 852 14.31 6.64 -13.54
CA VAL A 852 14.04 8.03 -13.95
C VAL A 852 14.78 8.37 -15.26
N ARG A 853 16.06 7.99 -15.36
CA ARG A 853 16.85 8.16 -16.59
C ARG A 853 16.20 7.44 -17.77
N ALA A 854 15.76 6.20 -17.59
CA ALA A 854 15.08 5.44 -18.63
C ALA A 854 13.80 6.15 -19.13
N SER A 855 13.05 6.78 -18.21
CA SER A 855 11.85 7.54 -18.53
C SER A 855 12.15 8.77 -19.39
N TYR A 856 13.21 9.55 -19.06
CA TYR A 856 13.63 10.69 -19.87
C TYR A 856 14.28 10.31 -21.20
N ARG A 857 14.87 9.11 -21.29
CA ARG A 857 15.46 8.60 -22.54
C ARG A 857 14.41 8.11 -23.53
N ALA A 858 13.23 7.74 -23.05
CA ALA A 858 12.16 7.20 -23.88
C ALA A 858 11.61 8.27 -24.85
N THR A 859 11.42 7.89 -26.11
CA THR A 859 10.72 8.70 -27.10
C THR A 859 9.59 7.90 -27.75
N PHE A 860 8.61 8.62 -28.31
CA PHE A 860 7.53 8.01 -29.06
C PHE A 860 7.26 8.79 -30.34
N LYS A 861 7.24 8.06 -31.47
CA LYS A 861 7.00 8.62 -32.79
C LYS A 861 5.55 8.45 -33.20
N PHE A 862 4.90 9.54 -33.59
CA PHE A 862 3.51 9.53 -34.05
C PHE A 862 3.31 10.50 -35.20
N ARG A 863 3.02 9.96 -36.40
CA ARG A 863 2.60 10.75 -37.59
C ARG A 863 3.54 11.92 -37.93
N GLY A 864 4.85 11.70 -37.78
CA GLY A 864 5.89 12.70 -38.05
C GLY A 864 6.27 13.56 -36.85
N LEU A 865 5.64 13.37 -35.69
CA LEU A 865 6.08 13.91 -34.40
C LEU A 865 6.97 12.91 -33.70
N GLU A 866 8.02 13.38 -33.04
CA GLU A 866 8.75 12.63 -32.02
C GLU A 866 8.59 13.35 -30.68
N LEU A 867 7.99 12.66 -29.72
CA LEU A 867 7.67 13.16 -28.39
C LEU A 867 8.57 12.52 -27.33
N ALA A 868 8.91 13.30 -26.31
CA ALA A 868 9.60 12.82 -25.11
C ALA A 868 8.92 13.39 -23.86
N LEU A 869 9.25 12.83 -22.69
CA LEU A 869 8.90 13.46 -21.41
C LEU A 869 9.63 14.80 -21.29
N PHE A 870 8.94 15.84 -20.84
CA PHE A 870 9.52 17.18 -20.67
C PHE A 870 10.61 17.12 -19.60
N PHE A 871 11.87 17.32 -20.01
CA PHE A 871 13.00 17.30 -19.09
C PHE A 871 13.01 18.55 -18.19
N PRO A 872 13.07 18.44 -16.85
CA PRO A 872 12.91 19.57 -15.96
C PRO A 872 13.89 20.73 -16.19
N GLY A 873 15.12 20.45 -16.60
CA GLY A 873 16.10 21.51 -16.92
C GLY A 873 15.64 22.48 -18.01
N LEU A 874 14.69 22.07 -18.87
CA LEU A 874 14.13 22.93 -19.91
C LEU A 874 13.28 24.08 -19.35
N GLU A 875 12.87 24.05 -18.07
CA GLU A 875 12.22 25.18 -17.39
C GLU A 875 13.05 26.46 -17.43
N THR A 876 14.37 26.36 -17.65
CA THR A 876 15.24 27.53 -17.83
C THR A 876 15.01 28.29 -19.13
N ALA A 877 14.32 27.68 -20.11
CA ALA A 877 14.09 28.25 -21.44
C ALA A 877 12.65 28.14 -21.94
N LEU A 878 11.89 27.16 -21.44
CA LEU A 878 10.53 26.85 -21.84
C LEU A 878 9.66 26.72 -20.57
N HIS A 879 8.73 27.65 -20.39
CA HIS A 879 7.71 27.55 -19.36
C HIS A 879 6.43 27.02 -20.00
N ALA A 880 5.96 25.86 -19.54
CA ALA A 880 4.76 25.22 -20.07
C ALA A 880 4.07 24.37 -19.00
N GLU A 881 2.76 24.17 -19.07
CA GLU A 881 2.01 23.36 -18.08
C GLU A 881 2.08 21.86 -18.40
N GLY A 882 2.21 21.50 -19.68
CA GLY A 882 2.20 20.11 -20.14
C GLY A 882 3.45 19.31 -19.77
N GLN A 883 3.36 17.98 -19.90
CA GLN A 883 4.42 17.05 -19.49
C GLN A 883 5.15 16.37 -20.65
N LEU A 884 4.64 16.50 -21.88
CA LEU A 884 5.24 15.89 -23.06
C LEU A 884 5.68 16.97 -24.04
N ILE A 885 6.88 16.85 -24.57
CA ILE A 885 7.47 17.85 -25.47
C ILE A 885 7.81 17.24 -26.83
N VAL A 886 7.57 18.00 -27.89
CA VAL A 886 7.96 17.65 -29.25
C VAL A 886 9.45 17.94 -29.43
N ILE A 887 10.26 16.90 -29.59
CA ILE A 887 11.72 17.02 -29.74
C ILE A 887 12.17 16.99 -31.21
N ALA A 888 11.36 16.45 -32.11
CA ALA A 888 11.59 16.48 -33.55
C ALA A 888 10.28 16.45 -34.33
N VAL A 889 10.25 17.11 -35.49
CA VAL A 889 9.12 17.05 -36.43
C VAL A 889 9.64 16.78 -37.84
N ASP A 890 9.11 15.75 -38.50
CA ASP A 890 9.35 15.51 -39.91
C ASP A 890 8.75 16.66 -40.74
N ARG A 891 9.61 17.40 -41.43
CA ARG A 891 9.26 18.59 -42.23
C ARG A 891 8.21 18.33 -43.32
N ARG A 892 8.05 17.08 -43.76
CA ARG A 892 7.06 16.69 -44.78
C ARG A 892 5.76 16.12 -44.19
N SER A 893 5.68 16.00 -42.87
CA SER A 893 4.51 15.41 -42.20
C SER A 893 3.32 16.37 -42.16
N GLY A 894 2.12 15.80 -42.01
CA GLY A 894 0.91 16.57 -41.77
C GLY A 894 0.98 17.43 -40.50
N ALA A 895 1.80 17.02 -39.52
CA ALA A 895 2.00 17.78 -38.29
C ALA A 895 2.83 19.06 -38.51
N ALA A 896 3.90 18.98 -39.32
CA ALA A 896 4.66 20.16 -39.72
C ALA A 896 3.80 21.15 -40.51
N LEU A 897 3.02 20.66 -41.49
CA LEU A 897 2.12 21.48 -42.29
C LEU A 897 1.02 22.14 -41.45
N ALA A 898 0.58 21.47 -40.39
CA ALA A 898 -0.43 21.99 -39.46
C ALA A 898 0.16 22.90 -38.37
N GLY A 899 1.46 23.22 -38.43
CA GLY A 899 2.09 24.24 -37.60
C GLY A 899 2.72 23.74 -36.29
N VAL A 900 2.89 22.43 -36.12
CA VAL A 900 3.68 21.88 -35.00
C VAL A 900 5.17 22.09 -35.25
N ARG A 901 5.90 22.50 -34.21
CA ARG A 901 7.32 22.80 -34.21
C ARG A 901 8.00 22.10 -33.04
N GLU A 902 9.31 21.92 -33.15
CA GLU A 902 10.14 21.49 -32.04
C GLU A 902 10.04 22.47 -30.86
N GLY A 903 9.87 21.94 -29.65
CA GLY A 903 9.64 22.72 -28.43
C GLY A 903 8.18 22.95 -28.08
N ASP A 904 7.24 22.54 -28.92
CA ASP A 904 5.82 22.54 -28.55
C ASP A 904 5.56 21.48 -27.46
N VAL A 905 4.79 21.87 -26.45
CA VAL A 905 4.44 20.99 -25.33
C VAL A 905 3.02 20.51 -25.50
N LEU A 906 2.80 19.20 -25.53
CA LEU A 906 1.49 18.60 -25.73
C LEU A 906 0.68 18.63 -24.43
N LEU A 907 -0.58 19.08 -24.53
CA LEU A 907 -1.54 19.15 -23.44
C LEU A 907 -2.58 18.03 -23.54
N SER A 908 -3.20 17.88 -24.71
CA SER A 908 -4.32 16.94 -24.89
C SER A 908 -4.37 16.34 -26.31
N VAL A 909 -4.98 15.15 -26.40
CA VAL A 909 -5.26 14.43 -27.65
C VAL A 909 -6.75 14.14 -27.71
N ALA A 910 -7.42 14.61 -28.77
CA ALA A 910 -8.88 14.49 -28.92
C ALA A 910 -9.66 15.01 -27.68
N GLY A 911 -9.13 16.02 -26.99
CA GLY A 911 -9.72 16.59 -25.78
C GLY A 911 -9.39 15.83 -24.48
N ALA A 912 -8.71 14.68 -24.54
CA ALA A 912 -8.24 13.97 -23.35
C ALA A 912 -6.83 14.43 -22.96
N PRO A 913 -6.59 14.85 -21.71
CA PRO A 913 -5.27 15.29 -21.27
C PRO A 913 -4.27 14.12 -21.28
N VAL A 914 -3.03 14.41 -21.64
CA VAL A 914 -1.95 13.41 -21.70
C VAL A 914 -0.73 13.89 -20.93
N THR A 915 -0.29 13.09 -19.97
CA THR A 915 0.82 13.46 -19.06
C THR A 915 2.01 12.50 -19.15
N THR A 916 1.87 11.36 -19.83
CA THR A 916 2.91 10.33 -19.98
C THR A 916 2.98 9.83 -21.41
N LEU A 917 4.13 9.29 -21.83
CA LEU A 917 4.30 8.74 -23.19
C LEU A 917 3.34 7.56 -23.45
N ASP A 918 3.03 6.76 -22.44
CA ASP A 918 2.10 5.63 -22.57
C ASP A 918 0.64 6.07 -22.66
N SER A 919 0.23 7.09 -21.89
CA SER A 919 -1.12 7.68 -22.03
C SER A 919 -1.30 8.34 -23.39
N PHE A 920 -0.27 9.02 -23.90
CA PHE A 920 -0.25 9.53 -25.27
C PHE A 920 -0.34 8.41 -26.30
N ARG A 921 0.53 7.39 -26.22
CA ARG A 921 0.56 6.25 -27.15
C ARG A 921 -0.82 5.61 -27.26
N THR A 922 -1.44 5.32 -26.12
CA THR A 922 -2.74 4.66 -26.06
C THR A 922 -3.82 5.55 -26.65
N THR A 923 -3.91 6.80 -26.19
CA THR A 923 -4.96 7.74 -26.60
C THR A 923 -4.85 8.11 -28.08
N ALA A 924 -3.64 8.45 -28.55
CA ALA A 924 -3.41 8.85 -29.93
C ALA A 924 -3.60 7.69 -30.92
N ASN A 925 -3.13 6.48 -30.58
CA ASN A 925 -3.35 5.32 -31.45
C ASN A 925 -4.83 4.95 -31.51
N ASN A 926 -5.53 4.89 -30.37
CA ASN A 926 -6.95 4.55 -30.35
C ASN A 926 -7.78 5.59 -31.12
N ALA A 927 -7.54 6.88 -30.87
CA ALA A 927 -8.23 7.94 -31.60
C ALA A 927 -7.96 7.86 -33.11
N TRP A 928 -6.72 7.58 -33.51
CA TRP A 928 -6.34 7.48 -34.92
C TRP A 928 -6.90 6.25 -35.64
N VAL A 929 -6.91 5.09 -34.99
CA VAL A 929 -7.46 3.85 -35.54
C VAL A 929 -8.95 4.03 -35.83
N ASN A 930 -9.68 4.62 -34.87
CA ASN A 930 -11.13 4.82 -34.94
C ASN A 930 -11.56 6.00 -35.83
N LEU A 931 -10.61 6.80 -36.35
CA LEU A 931 -10.92 7.87 -37.29
C LEU A 931 -11.22 7.31 -38.69
N GLU A 932 -12.33 7.73 -39.29
CA GLU A 932 -12.64 7.45 -40.70
C GLU A 932 -11.55 8.00 -41.65
N PRO A 933 -11.41 7.48 -42.88
CA PRO A 933 -10.55 8.09 -43.90
C PRO A 933 -10.90 9.58 -44.10
N ARG A 934 -9.88 10.45 -44.14
CA ARG A 934 -10.01 11.93 -44.11
C ARG A 934 -10.56 12.51 -42.80
N GLY A 935 -10.74 11.69 -41.77
CA GLY A 935 -11.05 12.13 -40.42
C GLY A 935 -9.95 13.03 -39.83
N ARG A 936 -10.35 13.86 -38.86
CA ARG A 936 -9.50 14.88 -38.22
C ARG A 936 -9.23 14.54 -36.76
N LEU A 937 -7.96 14.37 -36.39
CA LEU A 937 -7.51 14.24 -35.00
C LEU A 937 -7.06 15.60 -34.47
N SER A 938 -7.68 16.08 -33.39
CA SER A 938 -7.26 17.31 -32.71
C SER A 938 -6.17 17.03 -31.69
N LEU A 939 -5.11 17.84 -31.70
CA LEU A 939 -4.02 17.86 -30.72
C LEU A 939 -3.89 19.27 -30.17
N GLU A 940 -3.87 19.41 -28.85
CA GLU A 940 -3.67 20.71 -28.19
C GLU A 940 -2.25 20.80 -27.67
N PHE A 941 -1.56 21.86 -28.06
CA PHE A 941 -0.19 22.16 -27.67
C PHE A 941 -0.11 23.51 -26.96
N GLU A 942 0.95 23.70 -26.21
CA GLU A 942 1.43 24.97 -25.71
C GLU A 942 2.75 25.33 -26.42
N SER A 943 2.81 26.52 -27.00
CA SER A 943 3.97 27.04 -27.70
C SER A 943 4.32 28.41 -27.11
N ALA A 944 5.45 28.51 -26.42
CA ALA A 944 5.90 29.76 -25.81
C ALA A 944 4.83 30.41 -24.90
N GLY A 945 4.14 29.60 -24.09
CA GLY A 945 3.10 30.06 -23.17
C GLY A 945 1.71 30.28 -23.79
N ALA A 946 1.55 30.11 -25.11
CA ALA A 946 0.26 30.22 -25.80
C ALA A 946 -0.27 28.85 -26.19
N ARG A 947 -1.55 28.58 -25.88
CA ARG A 947 -2.22 27.36 -26.32
C ARG A 947 -2.58 27.44 -27.80
N LYS A 948 -2.35 26.35 -28.52
CA LYS A 948 -2.72 26.18 -29.92
C LYS A 948 -3.31 24.79 -30.14
N THR A 949 -4.33 24.75 -30.99
CA THR A 949 -4.96 23.49 -31.38
C THR A 949 -4.59 23.18 -32.83
N VAL A 950 -4.03 22.00 -33.04
CA VAL A 950 -3.58 21.52 -34.34
C VAL A 950 -4.39 20.30 -34.74
N THR A 951 -4.85 20.26 -35.99
CA THR A 951 -5.62 19.14 -36.50
C THR A 951 -4.82 18.32 -37.50
N LEU A 952 -4.63 17.03 -37.22
CA LEU A 952 -4.02 16.08 -38.13
C LEU A 952 -5.10 15.34 -38.93
N MET A 953 -4.95 15.30 -40.26
CA MET A 953 -5.89 14.59 -41.13
C MET A 953 -5.39 13.17 -41.42
N LYS A 954 -6.28 12.18 -41.29
CA LYS A 954 -5.98 10.80 -41.68
C LYS A 954 -5.96 10.70 -43.21
N PRO A 955 -4.84 10.29 -43.85
CA PRO A 955 -4.79 10.15 -45.29
C PRO A 955 -5.80 9.10 -45.76
N ALA A 956 -6.34 9.27 -46.97
CA ALA A 956 -7.17 8.25 -47.57
C ALA A 956 -6.34 6.96 -47.76
N PRO A 957 -6.96 5.76 -47.63
CA PRO A 957 -6.27 4.52 -47.97
C PRO A 957 -5.73 4.66 -49.40
N GLN A 958 -4.42 4.44 -49.58
CA GLN A 958 -3.87 4.31 -50.92
C GLN A 958 -4.45 3.03 -51.54
N PRO A 959 -4.88 3.08 -52.82
CA PRO A 959 -5.47 1.93 -53.49
C PRO A 959 -4.52 0.74 -53.60
#